data_AF-A0A8S2AQK1-F1
#
_entry.id   AF-A0A8S2AQK1-F1
#
_cell.length_a   1.000
_cell.length_b   1.000
_cell.length_c   1.000
_cell.angle_alpha   90.00
_cell.angle_beta   90.00
_cell.angle_gamma   90.00
#
_symmetry.space_group_name_H-M   'P 1'
#
loop_
_entity.id
_entity.type
_entity.pdbx_description
1 polymer ?
#
loop_
_entity_poly.entity_id
_entity_poly.type
_entity_poly.pdbx_seq_one_letter_code
_entity_poly.pdbx_strand_id
1 'polypeptide(L)'
;MADGYENQAPENLQGKYQAMVVCCILGIGSLVSWNSMLTIADYYYQVFPDYHPSRVLTLVYQPIALGTIMILAYHESKISTRKRILTGYILFTISTFLLIVLDLTTKGHGGIEHYIVLCAIVASFGLADATVKGGLVGDLSLMCPELIQSYIAGSGMAGALTSVLRLITKAAFEKSNNRLRKGAMIFLAISTFIEFLCVMLYAYVFPKLPIVKYYRRKAAFEGSKTVVADLAAAGIQNQSDLTDDDSKNQRLSKKELLLQNIDHAVNLFLIYVLTLSIFPGFLYENTGQHGLGDWYALILVTTYNFWDLVGRYAPLLNWLKVENRTALTITVLSRYFLVPAFYFTAKYGDKGWMIMLVSILGITTGHLTVCIMTIAPKGYKGLCSFELSITISKMADRYENQAPEKLQGKYQAMVVCCILGIGSLVSWNSMLTIADYYYQVFPDYHPSRVLTLVYQPFALGTIVILAYHESKINTRKRNLIGYILFTISTFLLIVLDLATKGHGGIGPYIGLCAVVASFGLADATVQGGMIGDLSLMCPELVQSFMGGLAVAGALTSALRLITKAAFEKTNDGLRKGAMMFLAISTFIEFLCVMLYAYVFPKLPIVKYYRRKAASEGSKTVSADLAAAGIQNQSDLTDDDSKNQRLSNKELLIQNIDYAVNLFLIYVCTLSIFPGFLYENTGQHGLGAWYALVLVAMYNCWDLVGRYTPLVKWLKIENRKLITIAVLSRYLLIPAFYFTAKYGDQGWMIMLVSVLGLTNGHLTVCILTTAPNGYKDCSFELSVTISKMADRYEHQAPEKLQGKYQAMVVYCILGIGSLVSWNSMLSIADYYYKVFPHYHPSRVLTLVYQPFALGTIVILAYHESKISTRKRNLIGYILYTISTFLLIVLDLATKGRGGIGPYIGLCAVVASFGLADATVQGGMIGDLSLMCPELVQSFMGGLAVAGALTSALRLITKAAFEKTNNGLRKGALMFLAISTFIDLLCVMLYTYVLPKLPIVKYYRRKAASEGSKTVSADLAAAGIQNQSGLTDDDSKNQRLSKKELLIQNVDYAVNLFLIYVCTLSIFPGFLYENTGHHGLGAWYALVLVAMYNFWDLVGRYTPLVKWLKVENRKVITSAVLSRYLLIPAFYFTAKYGDQGWMIMLVSVLGLTNGHLTVCIMTIAPKGYKGPEQNALGNLLVIFLLGGIFAGVALDWLWLIGKKNAF
;
A
#
# COMPACT_ATOMS: atom_id res chain seq x y z
N MET A 1 -3.81 -69.75 -15.81
CA MET A 1 -4.42 -69.18 -14.59
C MET A 1 -3.32 -68.80 -13.60
N ALA A 2 -2.73 -67.60 -13.74
CA ALA A 2 -1.82 -67.03 -12.72
C ALA A 2 -1.60 -65.49 -12.84
N ASP A 3 -2.31 -64.75 -13.70
CA ASP A 3 -2.05 -63.30 -13.92
C ASP A 3 -3.19 -62.39 -13.43
N GLY A 4 -3.97 -62.84 -12.45
CA GLY A 4 -5.18 -62.12 -11.98
C GLY A 4 -5.05 -61.36 -10.66
N TYR A 5 -3.93 -61.45 -9.93
CA TYR A 5 -3.92 -61.10 -8.49
C TYR A 5 -2.89 -60.05 -8.01
N GLU A 6 -2.15 -59.34 -8.88
CA GLU A 6 -1.12 -58.37 -8.41
C GLU A 6 -1.49 -56.87 -8.50
N ASN A 7 -2.72 -56.50 -8.87
CA ASN A 7 -3.16 -55.10 -8.96
C ASN A 7 -4.00 -54.59 -7.78
N GLN A 8 -4.11 -55.36 -6.69
CA GLN A 8 -4.66 -54.84 -5.42
C GLN A 8 -3.53 -54.18 -4.61
N ALA A 9 -3.77 -52.95 -4.13
CA ALA A 9 -2.90 -52.35 -3.11
C ALA A 9 -2.85 -53.33 -1.92
N PRO A 10 -1.67 -53.79 -1.48
CA PRO A 10 -1.60 -54.81 -0.43
C PRO A 10 -2.31 -54.28 0.82
N GLU A 11 -3.42 -54.93 1.20
CA GLU A 11 -4.28 -54.57 2.34
C GLU A 11 -3.52 -54.59 3.68
N ASN A 12 -2.32 -55.17 3.72
CA ASN A 12 -1.37 -55.05 4.81
C ASN A 12 -0.06 -54.43 4.32
N LEU A 13 0.28 -53.25 4.87
CA LEU A 13 1.47 -52.46 4.60
C LEU A 13 2.77 -53.11 5.08
N GLN A 14 3.12 -54.28 4.53
CA GLN A 14 4.38 -54.96 4.82
C GLN A 14 5.55 -54.07 4.38
N GLY A 15 6.30 -53.52 5.35
CA GLY A 15 7.45 -52.65 5.12
C GLY A 15 7.18 -51.14 5.06
N LYS A 16 5.94 -50.63 5.29
CA LYS A 16 5.69 -49.17 5.38
C LYS A 16 6.45 -48.52 6.51
N TYR A 17 6.38 -49.09 7.70
CA TYR A 17 7.10 -48.57 8.87
C TYR A 17 8.61 -48.59 8.64
N GLN A 18 9.14 -49.65 8.03
CA GLN A 18 10.55 -49.73 7.64
C GLN A 18 10.94 -48.61 6.66
N ALA A 19 10.11 -48.34 5.64
CA ALA A 19 10.32 -47.22 4.72
C ALA A 19 10.23 -45.86 5.41
N MET A 20 9.30 -45.68 6.34
CA MET A 20 9.19 -44.45 7.13
C MET A 20 10.44 -44.23 7.99
N VAL A 21 10.96 -45.26 8.67
CA VAL A 21 12.20 -45.16 9.46
C VAL A 21 13.38 -44.80 8.56
N VAL A 22 13.53 -45.47 7.40
CA VAL A 22 14.59 -45.13 6.44
C VAL A 22 14.46 -43.68 5.97
N CYS A 23 13.26 -43.22 5.58
CA CYS A 23 13.03 -41.83 5.20
C CYS A 23 13.36 -40.85 6.33
N CYS A 24 13.06 -41.20 7.59
CA CYS A 24 13.41 -40.37 8.74
C CYS A 24 14.92 -40.22 8.89
N ILE A 25 15.69 -41.32 8.78
CA ILE A 25 17.16 -41.28 8.83
C ILE A 25 17.74 -40.49 7.66
N LEU A 26 17.22 -40.66 6.44
CA LEU A 26 17.60 -39.87 5.28
C LEU A 26 17.31 -38.37 5.51
N GLY A 27 16.18 -38.06 6.15
CA GLY A 27 15.81 -36.72 6.60
C GLY A 27 16.84 -36.13 7.57
N ILE A 28 17.27 -36.90 8.57
CA ILE A 28 18.32 -36.49 9.51
C ILE A 28 19.60 -36.16 8.74
N GLY A 29 20.06 -37.08 7.88
CA GLY A 29 21.28 -36.91 7.10
C GLY A 29 21.25 -35.73 6.12
N SER A 30 20.07 -35.29 5.67
CA SER A 30 19.93 -34.14 4.75
C SER A 30 20.22 -32.78 5.39
N LEU A 31 20.28 -32.70 6.73
CA LEU A 31 20.42 -31.44 7.45
C LEU A 31 21.47 -31.48 8.57
N VAL A 32 21.87 -32.68 9.02
CA VAL A 32 22.75 -32.83 10.19
C VAL A 32 24.12 -32.17 10.00
N SER A 33 24.74 -32.22 8.82
CA SER A 33 26.03 -31.55 8.58
C SER A 33 25.93 -30.03 8.60
N TRP A 34 24.95 -29.47 7.89
CA TRP A 34 24.73 -28.02 7.87
C TRP A 34 24.39 -27.48 9.26
N ASN A 35 23.45 -28.14 9.96
CA ASN A 35 23.13 -27.79 11.34
C ASN A 35 24.35 -27.94 12.24
N SER A 36 25.19 -28.94 11.98
CA SER A 36 26.38 -29.14 12.77
C SER A 36 27.39 -28.01 12.59
N MET A 37 27.62 -27.59 11.36
CA MET A 37 28.52 -26.48 11.06
C MET A 37 28.06 -25.16 11.69
N LEU A 38 26.76 -24.87 11.67
CA LEU A 38 26.20 -23.68 12.33
C LEU A 38 26.34 -23.74 13.86
N THR A 39 26.17 -24.92 14.43
CA THR A 39 26.16 -25.10 15.90
C THR A 39 27.55 -24.96 16.52
N ILE A 40 28.62 -25.18 15.75
CA ILE A 40 30.02 -24.99 16.17
C ILE A 40 30.63 -23.67 15.67
N ALA A 41 29.80 -22.67 15.33
CA ALA A 41 30.25 -21.38 14.83
C ALA A 41 31.28 -20.68 15.74
N ASP A 42 31.16 -20.86 17.05
CA ASP A 42 32.08 -20.31 18.05
C ASP A 42 33.49 -20.90 17.97
N TYR A 43 33.63 -22.18 17.60
CA TYR A 43 34.92 -22.77 17.28
C TYR A 43 35.54 -22.13 16.03
N TYR A 44 34.76 -21.85 14.99
CA TYR A 44 35.29 -21.16 13.80
C TYR A 44 35.71 -19.72 14.07
N TYR A 45 35.02 -19.00 14.97
CA TYR A 45 35.46 -17.68 15.44
C TYR A 45 36.79 -17.74 16.19
N GLN A 46 37.06 -18.84 16.91
CA GLN A 46 38.35 -19.05 17.56
C GLN A 46 39.48 -19.32 16.55
N VAL A 47 39.20 -20.10 15.51
CA VAL A 47 40.20 -20.47 14.49
C VAL A 47 40.48 -19.33 13.51
N PHE A 48 39.47 -18.50 13.21
CA PHE A 48 39.50 -17.42 12.22
C PHE A 48 39.05 -16.07 12.84
N PRO A 49 39.81 -15.49 13.78
CA PRO A 49 39.40 -14.32 14.55
C PRO A 49 39.23 -13.04 13.71
N ASP A 50 40.01 -12.90 12.63
CA ASP A 50 39.98 -11.74 11.73
C ASP A 50 38.83 -11.79 10.70
N TYR A 51 38.04 -12.86 10.70
CA TYR A 51 36.97 -13.10 9.75
C TYR A 51 35.62 -13.25 10.46
N HIS A 52 34.52 -13.15 9.70
CA HIS A 52 33.17 -13.38 10.21
C HIS A 52 32.53 -14.64 9.61
N PRO A 53 32.91 -15.86 10.07
CA PRO A 53 32.44 -17.12 9.50
C PRO A 53 30.92 -17.22 9.38
N SER A 54 30.15 -16.90 10.42
CA SER A 54 28.68 -17.06 10.42
C SER A 54 27.98 -16.29 9.28
N ARG A 55 28.49 -15.10 8.93
CA ARG A 55 27.94 -14.24 7.86
C ARG A 55 28.37 -14.73 6.48
N VAL A 56 29.66 -15.03 6.31
CA VAL A 56 30.23 -15.40 5.02
C VAL A 56 29.78 -16.79 4.58
N LEU A 57 29.77 -17.78 5.47
CA LEU A 57 29.41 -19.16 5.11
C LEU A 57 27.96 -19.25 4.59
N THR A 58 27.03 -18.49 5.19
CA THR A 58 25.64 -18.42 4.72
C THR A 58 25.52 -17.77 3.33
N LEU A 59 26.31 -16.72 3.07
CA LEU A 59 26.36 -16.05 1.76
C LEU A 59 26.98 -16.92 0.65
N VAL A 60 27.82 -17.90 1.00
CA VAL A 60 28.36 -18.88 0.05
C VAL A 60 27.37 -20.02 -0.20
N TYR A 61 26.79 -20.57 0.87
CA TYR A 61 25.89 -21.73 0.80
C TYR A 61 24.62 -21.45 -0.02
N GLN A 62 23.91 -20.36 0.29
CA GLN A 62 22.55 -20.12 -0.24
C GLN A 62 22.49 -19.89 -1.76
N PRO A 63 23.34 -19.04 -2.37
CA PRO A 63 23.32 -18.83 -3.82
C PRO A 63 23.66 -20.10 -4.61
N ILE A 64 24.58 -20.92 -4.09
CA ILE A 64 25.00 -22.18 -4.74
C ILE A 64 23.87 -23.21 -4.68
N ALA A 65 23.21 -23.35 -3.53
CA ALA A 65 22.05 -24.22 -3.39
C ALA A 65 20.91 -23.78 -4.34
N LEU A 66 20.59 -22.48 -4.39
CA LEU A 66 19.55 -21.93 -5.26
C LEU A 66 19.88 -22.07 -6.75
N GLY A 67 21.11 -21.75 -7.16
CA GLY A 67 21.56 -21.91 -8.54
C GLY A 67 21.48 -23.38 -8.99
N THR A 68 21.94 -24.29 -8.14
CA THR A 68 21.91 -25.73 -8.41
C THR A 68 20.49 -26.24 -8.58
N ILE A 69 19.55 -25.90 -7.68
CA ILE A 69 18.18 -26.41 -7.76
C ILE A 69 17.45 -25.88 -9.00
N MET A 70 17.72 -24.64 -9.42
CA MET A 70 17.18 -24.05 -10.65
C MET A 70 17.70 -24.77 -11.91
N ILE A 71 19.00 -25.07 -11.96
CA ILE A 71 19.62 -25.83 -13.07
C ILE A 71 19.01 -27.24 -13.16
N LEU A 72 18.85 -27.91 -12.02
CA LEU A 72 18.26 -29.25 -11.93
C LEU A 72 16.77 -29.25 -12.32
N ALA A 73 16.01 -28.23 -11.92
CA ALA A 73 14.60 -28.08 -12.30
C ALA A 73 14.43 -27.85 -13.81
N TYR A 74 15.37 -27.15 -14.46
CA TYR A 74 15.35 -26.96 -15.91
C TYR A 74 15.73 -28.24 -16.67
N HIS A 75 16.79 -28.94 -16.25
CA HIS A 75 17.38 -30.10 -16.93
C HIS A 75 16.88 -31.49 -16.45
N GLU A 76 15.81 -31.52 -15.66
CA GLU A 76 15.30 -32.70 -14.93
C GLU A 76 15.21 -34.00 -15.77
N SER A 77 14.91 -33.91 -17.07
CA SER A 77 14.74 -35.08 -17.94
C SER A 77 16.04 -35.81 -18.32
N LYS A 78 17.22 -35.27 -17.98
CA LYS A 78 18.52 -35.81 -18.44
C LYS A 78 19.33 -36.54 -17.35
N ILE A 79 18.98 -36.40 -16.07
CA ILE A 79 19.77 -36.94 -14.95
C ILE A 79 18.89 -37.88 -14.11
N SER A 80 19.37 -39.11 -13.88
CA SER A 80 18.70 -40.10 -13.02
C SER A 80 18.54 -39.59 -11.58
N THR A 81 17.34 -39.74 -11.01
CA THR A 81 17.00 -39.35 -9.64
C THR A 81 17.87 -40.09 -8.63
N ARG A 82 18.09 -41.39 -8.84
CA ARG A 82 19.00 -42.20 -8.02
C ARG A 82 20.43 -41.66 -8.01
N LYS A 83 20.99 -41.32 -9.18
CA LYS A 83 22.35 -40.75 -9.27
C LYS A 83 22.44 -39.41 -8.54
N ARG A 84 21.47 -38.52 -8.76
CA ARG A 84 21.41 -37.19 -8.12
C ARG A 84 21.45 -37.28 -6.59
N ILE A 85 20.60 -38.11 -5.98
CA ILE A 85 20.51 -38.24 -4.52
C ILE A 85 21.78 -38.90 -3.94
N LEU A 86 22.28 -39.95 -4.59
CA LEU A 86 23.46 -40.67 -4.10
C LEU A 86 24.73 -39.80 -4.18
N THR A 87 24.93 -39.07 -5.28
CA THR A 87 26.03 -38.10 -5.42
C THR A 87 25.95 -37.03 -4.34
N GLY A 88 24.75 -36.53 -4.03
CA GLY A 88 24.54 -35.55 -2.97
C GLY A 88 24.95 -36.05 -1.58
N TYR A 89 24.52 -37.25 -1.15
CA TYR A 89 24.93 -37.81 0.14
C TYR A 89 26.43 -38.17 0.21
N ILE A 90 27.02 -38.60 -0.90
CA ILE A 90 28.47 -38.82 -0.99
C ILE A 90 29.21 -37.49 -0.81
N LEU A 91 28.77 -36.43 -1.49
CA LEU A 91 29.33 -35.08 -1.34
C LEU A 91 29.21 -34.61 0.12
N PHE A 92 28.04 -34.74 0.74
CA PHE A 92 27.86 -34.44 2.18
C PHE A 92 28.91 -35.14 3.05
N THR A 93 29.06 -36.46 2.89
CA THR A 93 30.01 -37.27 3.67
C THR A 93 31.46 -36.81 3.47
N ILE A 94 31.86 -36.55 2.21
CA ILE A 94 33.22 -36.07 1.88
C ILE A 94 33.44 -34.67 2.47
N SER A 95 32.50 -33.75 2.30
CA SER A 95 32.60 -32.38 2.79
C SER A 95 32.70 -32.30 4.31
N THR A 96 31.90 -33.10 5.04
CA THR A 96 31.98 -33.18 6.51
C THR A 96 33.29 -33.80 6.97
N PHE A 97 33.80 -34.83 6.27
CA PHE A 97 35.13 -35.38 6.54
C PHE A 97 36.25 -34.38 6.28
N LEU A 98 36.17 -33.58 5.20
CA LEU A 98 37.14 -32.53 4.90
C LEU A 98 37.17 -31.43 5.97
N LEU A 99 36.07 -31.16 6.69
CA LEU A 99 36.10 -30.26 7.85
C LEU A 99 36.94 -30.82 9.00
N ILE A 100 36.91 -32.14 9.22
CA ILE A 100 37.76 -32.82 10.23
C ILE A 100 39.23 -32.70 9.81
N VAL A 101 39.53 -32.94 8.52
CA VAL A 101 40.89 -32.77 7.98
C VAL A 101 41.36 -31.32 8.10
N LEU A 102 40.49 -30.34 7.83
CA LEU A 102 40.81 -28.92 7.97
C LEU A 102 41.22 -28.55 9.40
N ASP A 103 40.52 -29.04 10.43
CA ASP A 103 40.95 -28.86 11.83
C ASP A 103 42.34 -29.48 12.10
N LEU A 104 42.60 -30.68 11.59
CA LEU A 104 43.89 -31.34 11.77
C LEU A 104 45.04 -30.54 11.15
N THR A 105 44.79 -29.86 10.02
CA THR A 105 45.77 -28.99 9.35
C THR A 105 45.97 -27.64 10.04
N THR A 106 44.90 -26.99 10.50
CA THR A 106 44.99 -25.67 11.16
C THR A 106 45.54 -25.76 12.59
N LYS A 107 45.45 -26.92 13.24
CA LYS A 107 45.81 -27.12 14.66
C LYS A 107 45.20 -26.07 15.60
N GLY A 108 44.07 -25.45 15.22
CA GLY A 108 43.39 -24.42 15.98
C GLY A 108 43.71 -22.96 15.61
N HIS A 109 44.57 -22.70 14.62
CA HIS A 109 44.84 -21.33 14.10
C HIS A 109 44.88 -21.34 12.57
N GLY A 110 43.96 -20.64 11.92
CA GLY A 110 43.82 -20.64 10.45
C GLY A 110 44.08 -19.26 9.83
N GLY A 111 44.96 -19.22 8.84
CA GLY A 111 45.14 -18.05 7.97
C GLY A 111 44.13 -17.99 6.80
N ILE A 112 44.29 -17.01 5.91
CA ILE A 112 43.38 -16.77 4.78
C ILE A 112 43.20 -17.98 3.85
N GLU A 113 44.26 -18.76 3.61
CA GLU A 113 44.23 -19.94 2.75
C GLU A 113 43.28 -21.01 3.30
N HIS A 114 43.34 -21.27 4.61
CA HIS A 114 42.46 -22.20 5.30
C HIS A 114 41.01 -21.71 5.32
N TYR A 115 40.81 -20.39 5.38
CA TYR A 115 39.48 -19.78 5.31
C TYR A 115 38.84 -19.89 3.91
N ILE A 116 39.65 -19.78 2.84
CA ILE A 116 39.19 -20.04 1.47
C ILE A 116 38.80 -21.51 1.30
N VAL A 117 39.60 -22.44 1.84
CA VAL A 117 39.26 -23.88 1.84
C VAL A 117 37.95 -24.14 2.59
N LEU A 118 37.74 -23.51 3.75
CA LEU A 118 36.46 -23.59 4.46
C LEU A 118 35.28 -23.12 3.59
N CYS A 119 35.42 -21.99 2.89
CA CYS A 119 34.39 -21.49 1.98
C CYS A 119 34.12 -22.46 0.80
N ALA A 120 35.16 -23.10 0.25
CA ALA A 120 35.00 -24.10 -0.80
C ALA A 120 34.26 -25.36 -0.30
N ILE A 121 34.53 -25.80 0.93
CA ILE A 121 33.79 -26.88 1.56
C ILE A 121 32.32 -26.47 1.75
N VAL A 122 32.03 -25.23 2.17
CA VAL A 122 30.65 -24.73 2.29
C VAL A 122 29.92 -24.64 0.96
N ALA A 123 30.61 -24.25 -0.11
CA ALA A 123 30.06 -24.30 -1.46
C ALA A 123 29.61 -25.73 -1.84
N SER A 124 30.43 -26.74 -1.51
CA SER A 124 30.09 -28.14 -1.77
C SER A 124 28.87 -28.62 -0.96
N PHE A 125 28.68 -28.13 0.28
CA PHE A 125 27.46 -28.39 1.06
C PHE A 125 26.21 -27.84 0.37
N GLY A 126 26.26 -26.63 -0.20
CA GLY A 126 25.13 -26.06 -0.94
C GLY A 126 24.75 -26.89 -2.18
N LEU A 127 25.74 -27.42 -2.90
CA LEU A 127 25.55 -28.33 -4.03
C LEU A 127 24.92 -29.67 -3.58
N ALA A 128 25.45 -30.25 -2.50
CA ALA A 128 24.94 -31.49 -1.91
C ALA A 128 23.48 -31.33 -1.44
N ASP A 129 23.16 -30.23 -0.77
CA ASP A 129 21.81 -29.97 -0.27
C ASP A 129 20.76 -29.87 -1.37
N ALA A 130 21.06 -29.09 -2.41
CA ALA A 130 20.14 -28.92 -3.54
C ALA A 130 19.90 -30.24 -4.29
N THR A 131 20.94 -31.08 -4.42
CA THR A 131 20.83 -32.38 -5.09
C THR A 131 20.06 -33.40 -4.26
N VAL A 132 20.29 -33.48 -2.94
CA VAL A 132 19.57 -34.40 -2.04
C VAL A 132 18.13 -33.95 -1.81
N LYS A 133 17.88 -32.72 -1.33
CA LYS A 133 16.53 -32.26 -0.98
C LYS A 133 15.63 -32.17 -2.20
N GLY A 134 16.10 -31.53 -3.27
CA GLY A 134 15.36 -31.46 -4.54
C GLY A 134 15.18 -32.85 -5.17
N GLY A 135 16.16 -33.74 -4.95
CA GLY A 135 16.15 -35.13 -5.36
C GLY A 135 15.06 -35.97 -4.71
N LEU A 136 15.17 -36.09 -3.40
CA LEU A 136 14.46 -37.06 -2.59
C LEU A 136 13.01 -36.63 -2.36
N VAL A 137 12.73 -35.33 -2.18
CA VAL A 137 11.34 -34.84 -2.10
C VAL A 137 10.59 -35.11 -3.42
N GLY A 138 11.28 -34.96 -4.56
CA GLY A 138 10.74 -35.30 -5.88
C GLY A 138 10.53 -36.80 -6.09
N ASP A 139 11.36 -37.67 -5.52
CA ASP A 139 11.18 -39.13 -5.58
C ASP A 139 10.03 -39.58 -4.66
N LEU A 140 9.97 -39.04 -3.44
CA LEU A 140 8.94 -39.37 -2.44
C LEU A 140 7.55 -38.85 -2.82
N SER A 141 7.46 -37.77 -3.61
CA SER A 141 6.18 -37.22 -4.10
C SER A 141 5.43 -38.17 -5.04
N LEU A 142 6.15 -39.10 -5.69
CA LEU A 142 5.59 -40.17 -6.53
C LEU A 142 5.01 -41.34 -5.71
N MET A 143 5.25 -41.34 -4.39
CA MET A 143 4.88 -42.42 -3.48
C MET A 143 3.69 -42.00 -2.61
N CYS A 144 3.80 -42.19 -1.30
CA CYS A 144 2.77 -41.79 -0.35
C CYS A 144 3.21 -40.61 0.55
N PRO A 145 2.27 -39.76 0.99
CA PRO A 145 2.56 -38.56 1.78
C PRO A 145 3.25 -38.85 3.12
N GLU A 146 3.02 -40.03 3.70
CA GLU A 146 3.59 -40.42 4.98
C GLU A 146 5.12 -40.56 4.89
N LEU A 147 5.66 -40.91 3.72
CA LEU A 147 7.11 -40.97 3.51
C LEU A 147 7.73 -39.57 3.40
N ILE A 148 7.06 -38.64 2.71
CA ILE A 148 7.46 -37.22 2.66
C ILE A 148 7.43 -36.64 4.07
N GLN A 149 6.36 -36.89 4.82
CA GLN A 149 6.22 -36.44 6.20
C GLN A 149 7.33 -37.01 7.09
N SER A 150 7.63 -38.31 6.98
CA SER A 150 8.71 -38.93 7.76
C SER A 150 10.08 -38.34 7.45
N TYR A 151 10.36 -38.06 6.17
CA TYR A 151 11.58 -37.37 5.74
C TYR A 151 11.68 -35.95 6.32
N ILE A 152 10.60 -35.18 6.25
CA ILE A 152 10.57 -33.80 6.78
C ILE A 152 10.65 -33.79 8.30
N ALA A 153 10.06 -34.77 8.99
CA ALA A 153 10.20 -34.95 10.42
C ALA A 153 11.64 -35.32 10.81
N GLY A 154 12.30 -36.16 10.01
CA GLY A 154 13.72 -36.48 10.14
C GLY A 154 14.62 -35.25 10.04
N SER A 155 14.34 -34.31 9.13
CA SER A 155 15.12 -33.07 9.04
C SER A 155 14.93 -32.14 10.25
N GLY A 156 13.75 -32.12 10.87
CA GLY A 156 13.56 -31.47 12.18
C GLY A 156 14.31 -32.18 13.31
N MET A 157 14.37 -33.52 13.26
CA MET A 157 15.10 -34.33 14.24
C MET A 157 16.60 -34.07 14.19
N ALA A 158 17.15 -33.75 13.01
CA ALA A 158 18.54 -33.28 12.90
C ALA A 158 18.80 -32.04 13.75
N GLY A 159 17.89 -31.05 13.71
CA GLY A 159 17.98 -29.84 14.54
C GLY A 159 17.99 -30.17 16.03
N ALA A 160 17.02 -30.96 16.50
CA ALA A 160 16.93 -31.37 17.89
C ALA A 160 18.17 -32.17 18.35
N LEU A 161 18.62 -33.13 17.53
CA LEU A 161 19.82 -33.93 17.78
C LEU A 161 21.07 -33.05 17.91
N THR A 162 21.28 -32.11 16.99
CA THR A 162 22.42 -31.19 17.04
C THR A 162 22.40 -30.28 18.26
N SER A 163 21.23 -29.78 18.67
CA SER A 163 21.10 -28.97 19.89
C SER A 163 21.37 -29.76 21.18
N VAL A 164 20.83 -30.97 21.31
CA VAL A 164 21.07 -31.85 22.47
C VAL A 164 22.54 -32.23 22.55
N LEU A 165 23.14 -32.64 21.43
CA LEU A 165 24.55 -33.00 21.39
C LEU A 165 25.46 -31.79 21.70
N ARG A 166 25.04 -30.57 21.35
CA ARG A 166 25.73 -29.34 21.76
C ARG A 166 25.62 -29.04 23.25
N LEU A 167 24.46 -29.25 23.88
CA LEU A 167 24.28 -29.15 25.33
C LEU A 167 25.20 -30.15 26.06
N ILE A 168 25.21 -31.40 25.61
CA ILE A 168 26.05 -32.47 26.18
C ILE A 168 27.52 -32.13 26.05
N THR A 169 27.99 -31.76 24.85
CA THR A 169 29.41 -31.44 24.63
C THR A 169 29.85 -30.19 25.40
N LYS A 170 29.01 -29.16 25.49
CA LYS A 170 29.31 -27.96 26.30
C LYS A 170 29.42 -28.32 27.79
N ALA A 171 28.52 -29.14 28.32
CA ALA A 171 28.55 -29.58 29.72
C ALA A 171 29.73 -30.52 30.01
N ALA A 172 29.99 -31.50 29.14
CA ALA A 172 31.01 -32.53 29.34
C ALA A 172 32.44 -31.99 29.29
N PHE A 173 32.70 -30.96 28.47
CA PHE A 173 34.05 -30.41 28.28
C PHE A 173 34.26 -29.04 28.93
N GLU A 174 33.34 -28.56 29.78
CA GLU A 174 33.39 -27.22 30.38
C GLU A 174 34.73 -26.92 31.08
N LYS A 175 35.32 -27.92 31.72
CA LYS A 175 36.59 -27.85 32.47
C LYS A 175 37.85 -28.32 31.68
N SER A 176 37.72 -28.68 30.40
CA SER A 176 38.85 -29.20 29.59
C SER A 176 39.58 -28.10 28.83
N ASN A 177 40.91 -28.20 28.72
CA ASN A 177 41.68 -27.46 27.72
C ASN A 177 41.21 -27.85 26.30
N ASN A 178 41.13 -26.88 25.39
CA ASN A 178 40.59 -27.03 24.03
C ASN A 178 39.13 -27.56 23.95
N ARG A 179 38.27 -27.12 24.89
CA ARG A 179 36.85 -27.54 24.98
C ARG A 179 36.07 -27.44 23.67
N LEU A 180 36.22 -26.33 22.94
CA LEU A 180 35.48 -26.06 21.70
C LEU A 180 35.91 -26.99 20.57
N ARG A 181 37.22 -27.23 20.43
CA ARG A 181 37.79 -28.13 19.44
C ARG A 181 37.39 -29.59 19.67
N LYS A 182 37.50 -30.09 20.90
CA LYS A 182 37.08 -31.47 21.24
C LYS A 182 35.58 -31.68 20.99
N GLY A 183 34.76 -30.71 21.39
CA GLY A 183 33.33 -30.71 21.12
C GLY A 183 33.01 -30.74 19.61
N ALA A 184 33.66 -29.87 18.83
CA ALA A 184 33.49 -29.81 17.38
C ALA A 184 33.89 -31.12 16.66
N MET A 185 34.99 -31.75 17.08
CA MET A 185 35.48 -33.00 16.47
C MET A 185 34.54 -34.19 16.69
N ILE A 186 34.03 -34.37 17.91
CA ILE A 186 33.04 -35.43 18.20
C ILE A 186 31.76 -35.19 17.39
N PHE A 187 31.35 -33.94 17.30
CA PHE A 187 30.13 -33.52 16.62
C PHE A 187 30.20 -33.74 15.09
N LEU A 188 31.32 -33.37 14.46
CA LEU A 188 31.58 -33.61 13.05
C LEU A 188 31.71 -35.12 12.76
N ALA A 189 32.36 -35.90 13.64
CA ALA A 189 32.50 -37.34 13.45
C ALA A 189 31.14 -38.07 13.46
N ILE A 190 30.24 -37.71 14.40
CA ILE A 190 28.87 -38.26 14.45
C ILE A 190 28.09 -37.88 13.18
N SER A 191 28.24 -36.64 12.71
CA SER A 191 27.59 -36.19 11.47
C SER A 191 28.05 -36.98 10.24
N THR A 192 29.37 -37.16 10.08
CA THR A 192 29.95 -37.96 8.99
C THR A 192 29.44 -39.40 9.02
N PHE A 193 29.31 -40.01 10.22
CA PHE A 193 28.76 -41.36 10.36
C PHE A 193 27.29 -41.45 9.92
N ILE A 194 26.46 -40.49 10.32
CA ILE A 194 25.04 -40.44 9.93
C ILE A 194 24.89 -40.29 8.41
N GLU A 195 25.71 -39.44 7.78
CA GLU A 195 25.70 -39.23 6.33
C GLU A 195 26.15 -40.48 5.56
N PHE A 196 27.21 -41.14 6.03
CA PHE A 196 27.65 -42.41 5.49
C PHE A 196 26.57 -43.49 5.61
N LEU A 197 25.88 -43.55 6.75
CA LEU A 197 24.72 -44.44 6.93
C LEU A 197 23.60 -44.11 5.92
N CYS A 198 23.35 -42.84 5.63
CA CYS A 198 22.37 -42.43 4.61
C CYS A 198 22.74 -42.91 3.21
N VAL A 199 24.03 -42.85 2.84
CA VAL A 199 24.53 -43.43 1.58
C VAL A 199 24.20 -44.92 1.52
N MET A 200 24.50 -45.68 2.58
CA MET A 200 24.25 -47.11 2.63
C MET A 200 22.75 -47.45 2.58
N LEU A 201 21.94 -46.76 3.36
CA LEU A 201 20.49 -46.96 3.40
C LEU A 201 19.84 -46.64 2.06
N TYR A 202 20.20 -45.51 1.41
CA TYR A 202 19.63 -45.14 0.13
C TYR A 202 20.11 -46.04 -1.02
N ALA A 203 21.38 -46.47 -1.01
CA ALA A 203 21.94 -47.31 -2.07
C ALA A 203 21.43 -48.75 -2.02
N TYR A 204 21.35 -49.34 -0.83
CA TYR A 204 21.17 -50.79 -0.66
C TYR A 204 19.84 -51.22 -0.03
N VAL A 205 19.24 -50.38 0.83
CA VAL A 205 18.03 -50.74 1.59
C VAL A 205 16.78 -50.14 0.96
N PHE A 206 16.74 -48.82 0.77
CA PHE A 206 15.58 -48.08 0.29
C PHE A 206 14.96 -48.63 -1.01
N PRO A 207 15.74 -48.96 -2.07
CA PRO A 207 15.19 -49.48 -3.33
C PRO A 207 14.65 -50.91 -3.21
N LYS A 208 15.04 -51.65 -2.17
CA LYS A 208 14.63 -53.05 -1.97
C LYS A 208 13.29 -53.19 -1.22
N LEU A 209 12.82 -52.12 -0.58
CA LEU A 209 11.60 -52.14 0.23
C LEU A 209 10.35 -52.40 -0.64
N PRO A 210 9.42 -53.28 -0.22
CA PRO A 210 8.24 -53.65 -1.00
C PRO A 210 7.38 -52.46 -1.44
N ILE A 211 7.13 -51.51 -0.52
CA ILE A 211 6.33 -50.30 -0.79
C ILE A 211 7.00 -49.38 -1.84
N VAL A 212 8.32 -49.26 -1.80
CA VAL A 212 9.09 -48.44 -2.76
C VAL A 212 9.08 -49.09 -4.14
N LYS A 213 9.24 -50.42 -4.22
CA LYS A 213 9.13 -51.17 -5.48
C LYS A 213 7.76 -51.01 -6.12
N TYR A 214 6.69 -51.11 -5.32
CA TYR A 214 5.32 -50.92 -5.79
C TYR A 214 5.10 -49.55 -6.42
N TYR A 215 5.39 -48.46 -5.69
CA TYR A 215 5.19 -47.09 -6.20
C TYR A 215 6.10 -46.76 -7.39
N ARG A 216 7.33 -47.28 -7.43
CA ARG A 216 8.21 -47.10 -8.60
C ARG A 216 7.72 -47.85 -9.83
N ARG A 217 7.20 -49.08 -9.69
CA ARG A 217 6.56 -49.80 -10.81
C ARG A 217 5.32 -49.06 -11.30
N LYS A 218 4.49 -48.56 -10.38
CA LYS A 218 3.32 -47.74 -10.71
C LYS A 218 3.69 -46.45 -11.45
N ALA A 219 4.67 -45.70 -10.97
CA ALA A 219 5.13 -44.47 -11.63
C ALA A 219 5.76 -44.74 -13.01
N ALA A 220 6.41 -45.90 -13.18
CA ALA A 220 6.93 -46.32 -14.49
C ALA A 220 5.78 -46.65 -15.46
N PHE A 221 4.74 -47.35 -15.00
CA PHE A 221 3.53 -47.62 -15.77
C PHE A 221 2.77 -46.34 -16.16
N GLU A 222 2.76 -45.32 -15.29
CA GLU A 222 2.21 -43.98 -15.56
C GLU A 222 3.15 -43.10 -16.44
N GLY A 223 4.24 -43.68 -16.97
CA GLY A 223 5.11 -43.06 -17.98
C GLY A 223 6.18 -42.10 -17.43
N SER A 224 6.59 -42.24 -16.16
CA SER A 224 7.67 -41.42 -15.57
C SER A 224 9.05 -41.78 -16.14
N LYS A 225 9.60 -40.91 -17.00
CA LYS A 225 10.89 -41.13 -17.69
C LYS A 225 12.07 -41.32 -16.73
N THR A 226 12.07 -40.64 -15.58
CA THR A 226 13.14 -40.72 -14.57
C THR A 226 13.13 -42.07 -13.85
N VAL A 227 11.94 -42.60 -13.55
CA VAL A 227 11.79 -43.90 -12.88
C VAL A 227 12.08 -45.06 -13.84
N VAL A 228 11.71 -44.93 -15.12
CA VAL A 228 12.07 -45.89 -16.18
C VAL A 228 13.60 -45.99 -16.35
N ALA A 229 14.31 -44.85 -16.34
CA ALA A 229 15.77 -44.84 -16.38
C ALA A 229 16.40 -45.49 -15.12
N ASP A 230 15.80 -45.30 -13.95
CA ASP A 230 16.27 -45.90 -12.69
C ASP A 230 16.04 -47.43 -12.64
N LEU A 231 14.93 -47.93 -13.22
CA LEU A 231 14.63 -49.36 -13.38
C LEU A 231 15.56 -50.03 -14.40
N ALA A 232 15.82 -49.37 -15.53
CA ALA A 232 16.76 -49.83 -16.54
C ALA A 232 18.19 -49.93 -15.98
N ALA A 233 18.63 -48.95 -15.19
CA ALA A 233 19.92 -48.98 -14.49
C ALA A 233 20.00 -50.04 -13.38
N ALA A 234 18.87 -50.61 -12.95
CA ALA A 234 18.79 -51.68 -11.96
C ALA A 234 18.68 -53.09 -12.58
N GLY A 235 18.74 -53.21 -13.91
CA GLY A 235 18.72 -54.51 -14.62
C GLY A 235 17.34 -55.16 -14.73
N ILE A 236 16.25 -54.41 -14.48
CA ILE A 236 14.87 -54.91 -14.59
C ILE A 236 14.31 -54.48 -15.95
N GLN A 237 14.31 -55.38 -16.93
CA GLN A 237 13.60 -55.18 -18.20
C GLN A 237 12.09 -55.37 -17.97
N ASN A 238 11.30 -54.32 -18.18
CA ASN A 238 9.86 -54.47 -18.42
C ASN A 238 9.64 -54.37 -19.93
N GLN A 239 8.96 -55.36 -20.50
CA GLN A 239 8.51 -55.40 -21.90
C GLN A 239 7.83 -54.07 -22.26
N SER A 240 8.49 -53.31 -23.13
CA SER A 240 7.90 -52.18 -23.83
C SER A 240 7.19 -52.71 -25.08
N ASP A 241 6.00 -53.29 -24.91
CA ASP A 241 5.08 -53.60 -26.03
C ASP A 241 3.64 -53.37 -25.55
N LEU A 242 3.24 -52.11 -25.42
CA LEU A 242 1.84 -51.71 -25.44
C LEU A 242 1.73 -50.40 -26.26
N THR A 243 1.33 -50.61 -27.51
CA THR A 243 0.60 -49.74 -28.45
C THR A 243 0.50 -48.24 -28.12
N ASP A 244 0.99 -47.46 -29.08
CA ASP A 244 1.13 -46.00 -29.14
C ASP A 244 -0.20 -45.24 -29.36
N ASP A 245 -1.34 -45.73 -28.86
CA ASP A 245 -2.64 -45.07 -29.01
C ASP A 245 -3.35 -44.95 -27.64
N ASP A 246 -3.89 -43.76 -27.36
CA ASP A 246 -4.74 -43.34 -26.22
C ASP A 246 -4.15 -42.73 -24.92
N SER A 247 -2.85 -42.50 -24.75
CA SER A 247 -2.35 -41.75 -23.55
C SER A 247 -2.09 -40.25 -23.78
N LYS A 248 -2.85 -39.59 -24.67
CA LYS A 248 -2.91 -38.10 -24.79
C LYS A 248 -3.80 -37.45 -23.72
N ASN A 249 -3.89 -38.03 -22.52
CA ASN A 249 -4.41 -37.32 -21.36
C ASN A 249 -3.39 -36.26 -20.90
N GLN A 250 -3.53 -35.06 -21.50
CA GLN A 250 -3.12 -33.74 -21.02
C GLN A 250 -2.07 -33.73 -19.89
N ARG A 251 -0.78 -33.93 -20.24
CA ARG A 251 0.33 -33.60 -19.33
C ARG A 251 0.42 -32.08 -19.17
N LEU A 252 0.13 -31.59 -17.97
CA LEU A 252 0.32 -30.17 -17.62
C LEU A 252 1.78 -29.76 -17.88
N SER A 253 1.96 -28.60 -18.52
CA SER A 253 3.27 -27.97 -18.69
C SER A 253 3.89 -27.65 -17.32
N LYS A 254 5.23 -27.63 -17.21
CA LYS A 254 5.95 -27.22 -15.98
C LYS A 254 5.42 -25.89 -15.42
N LYS A 255 5.01 -24.99 -16.31
CA LYS A 255 4.39 -23.71 -15.95
C LYS A 255 3.02 -23.87 -15.29
N GLU A 256 2.19 -24.77 -15.81
CA GLU A 256 0.84 -24.98 -15.30
C GLU A 256 0.89 -25.68 -13.93
N LEU A 257 1.81 -26.63 -13.75
CA LEU A 257 2.09 -27.25 -12.46
C LEU A 257 2.56 -26.22 -11.41
N LEU A 258 3.43 -25.29 -11.82
CA LEU A 258 3.88 -24.19 -10.96
C LEU A 258 2.74 -23.24 -10.60
N LEU A 259 1.91 -22.85 -11.58
CA LEU A 259 0.76 -21.97 -11.36
C LEU A 259 -0.30 -22.61 -10.45
N GLN A 260 -0.50 -23.93 -10.53
CA GLN A 260 -1.46 -24.66 -9.71
C GLN A 260 -1.06 -24.75 -8.23
N ASN A 261 0.24 -24.68 -7.95
CA ASN A 261 0.82 -24.83 -6.60
C ASN A 261 1.55 -23.55 -6.12
N ILE A 262 1.35 -22.43 -6.80
CA ILE A 262 2.05 -21.17 -6.49
C ILE A 262 1.71 -20.66 -5.09
N ASP A 263 0.49 -20.89 -4.63
CA ASP A 263 0.03 -20.58 -3.28
C ASP A 263 0.80 -21.36 -2.21
N HIS A 264 0.97 -22.67 -2.41
CA HIS A 264 1.77 -23.52 -1.52
C HIS A 264 3.25 -23.12 -1.52
N ALA A 265 3.82 -22.78 -2.69
CA ALA A 265 5.21 -22.32 -2.79
C ALA A 265 5.43 -20.97 -2.08
N VAL A 266 4.52 -20.00 -2.26
CA VAL A 266 4.57 -18.70 -1.58
C VAL A 266 4.40 -18.87 -0.08
N ASN A 267 3.46 -19.70 0.38
CA ASN A 267 3.26 -19.96 1.80
C ASN A 267 4.51 -20.57 2.45
N LEU A 268 5.16 -21.53 1.78
CA LEU A 268 6.40 -22.12 2.26
C LEU A 268 7.53 -21.08 2.34
N PHE A 269 7.65 -20.23 1.33
CA PHE A 269 8.63 -19.13 1.33
C PHE A 269 8.40 -18.18 2.51
N LEU A 270 7.16 -17.71 2.72
CA LEU A 270 6.81 -16.81 3.82
C LEU A 270 7.09 -17.45 5.20
N ILE A 271 6.86 -18.76 5.34
CA ILE A 271 7.16 -19.47 6.59
C ILE A 271 8.63 -19.32 6.96
N TYR A 272 9.53 -19.61 6.01
CA TYR A 272 10.97 -19.61 6.25
C TYR A 272 11.56 -18.19 6.28
N VAL A 273 11.00 -17.22 5.57
CA VAL A 273 11.41 -15.80 5.69
C VAL A 273 11.24 -15.32 7.13
N LEU A 274 10.05 -15.52 7.71
CA LEU A 274 9.78 -15.15 9.09
C LEU A 274 10.68 -15.92 10.07
N THR A 275 10.72 -17.24 9.92
CA THR A 275 11.50 -18.10 10.83
C THR A 275 12.98 -17.74 10.80
N LEU A 276 13.60 -17.60 9.62
CA LEU A 276 15.04 -17.34 9.49
C LEU A 276 15.43 -15.89 9.85
N SER A 277 14.47 -14.97 9.86
CA SER A 277 14.68 -13.60 10.34
C SER A 277 14.78 -13.53 11.87
N ILE A 278 14.18 -14.49 12.60
CA ILE A 278 14.21 -14.56 14.06
C ILE A 278 15.22 -15.62 14.54
N PHE A 279 15.22 -16.80 13.95
CA PHE A 279 16.04 -17.93 14.34
C PHE A 279 17.11 -18.24 13.28
N PRO A 280 18.40 -18.45 13.65
CA PRO A 280 18.94 -18.38 15.01
C PRO A 280 19.41 -16.97 15.41
N GLY A 281 19.63 -16.06 14.44
CA GLY A 281 20.39 -14.81 14.63
C GLY A 281 19.88 -13.90 15.75
N PHE A 282 18.61 -13.48 15.69
CA PHE A 282 18.04 -12.58 16.70
C PHE A 282 18.04 -13.19 18.11
N LEU A 283 17.86 -14.52 18.23
CA LEU A 283 17.91 -15.20 19.52
C LEU A 283 19.32 -15.23 20.13
N TYR A 284 20.38 -15.24 19.32
CA TYR A 284 21.77 -15.20 19.80
C TYR A 284 22.18 -13.79 20.25
N GLU A 285 21.72 -12.74 19.57
CA GLU A 285 22.07 -11.35 19.89
C GLU A 285 21.37 -10.84 21.16
N ASN A 286 20.17 -11.33 21.49
CA ASN A 286 19.40 -10.88 22.65
C ASN A 286 19.78 -11.56 24.00
N THR A 287 21.02 -12.04 24.15
CA THR A 287 21.45 -12.88 25.29
C THR A 287 22.00 -12.11 26.49
N GLY A 288 22.35 -10.83 26.32
CA GLY A 288 23.10 -10.06 27.31
C GLY A 288 22.34 -9.65 28.58
N GLN A 289 21.00 -9.68 28.60
CA GLN A 289 20.20 -9.07 29.67
C GLN A 289 19.70 -10.02 30.77
N HIS A 290 20.00 -11.33 30.67
CA HIS A 290 19.28 -12.35 31.43
C HIS A 290 20.17 -13.25 32.33
N GLY A 291 21.43 -12.91 32.58
CA GLY A 291 22.26 -13.55 33.63
C GLY A 291 22.65 -15.02 33.40
N LEU A 292 22.25 -15.64 32.28
CA LEU A 292 22.60 -17.02 31.88
C LEU A 292 23.71 -17.07 30.80
N GLY A 293 24.18 -15.91 30.31
CA GLY A 293 25.20 -15.82 29.26
C GLY A 293 24.90 -16.69 28.04
N ASP A 294 25.94 -17.34 27.50
CA ASP A 294 25.86 -18.22 26.32
C ASP A 294 24.94 -19.45 26.49
N TRP A 295 24.53 -19.79 27.72
CA TRP A 295 23.58 -20.87 27.96
C TRP A 295 22.15 -20.48 27.56
N TYR A 296 21.80 -19.20 27.63
CA TYR A 296 20.45 -18.74 27.30
C TYR A 296 20.13 -18.91 25.81
N ALA A 297 21.02 -18.48 24.91
CA ALA A 297 20.86 -18.72 23.47
C ALA A 297 20.76 -20.20 23.15
N LEU A 298 21.59 -21.03 23.80
CA LEU A 298 21.58 -22.47 23.58
C LEU A 298 20.24 -23.10 24.01
N ILE A 299 19.65 -22.66 25.12
CA ILE A 299 18.32 -23.08 25.58
C ILE A 299 17.24 -22.64 24.59
N LEU A 300 17.27 -21.40 24.10
CA LEU A 300 16.30 -20.91 23.11
C LEU A 300 16.40 -21.70 21.79
N VAL A 301 17.61 -21.97 21.30
CA VAL A 301 17.82 -22.77 20.10
C VAL A 301 17.32 -24.20 20.28
N THR A 302 17.58 -24.79 21.44
CA THR A 302 17.09 -26.13 21.79
C THR A 302 15.56 -26.14 21.87
N THR A 303 14.96 -25.11 22.46
CA THR A 303 13.51 -24.93 22.56
C THR A 303 12.87 -24.85 21.18
N TYR A 304 13.43 -24.03 20.28
CA TYR A 304 12.97 -23.93 18.91
C TYR A 304 13.01 -25.29 18.21
N ASN A 305 14.15 -25.96 18.22
CA ASN A 305 14.34 -27.23 17.52
C ASN A 305 13.47 -28.36 18.09
N PHE A 306 13.23 -28.37 19.40
CA PHE A 306 12.31 -29.30 20.03
C PHE A 306 10.87 -29.08 19.57
N TRP A 307 10.38 -27.83 19.61
CA TRP A 307 9.03 -27.52 19.18
C TRP A 307 8.83 -27.62 17.66
N ASP A 308 9.85 -27.33 16.85
CA ASP A 308 9.84 -27.59 15.40
C ASP A 308 9.71 -29.09 15.09
N LEU A 309 10.41 -29.95 15.84
CA LEU A 309 10.24 -31.40 15.76
C LEU A 309 8.82 -31.84 16.13
N VAL A 310 8.28 -31.34 17.25
CA VAL A 310 6.88 -31.60 17.66
C VAL A 310 5.90 -31.15 16.58
N GLY A 311 6.11 -29.95 16.02
CA GLY A 311 5.31 -29.40 14.94
C GLY A 311 5.30 -30.30 13.69
N ARG A 312 6.45 -30.85 13.29
CA ARG A 312 6.54 -31.74 12.12
C ARG A 312 5.82 -33.08 12.32
N TYR A 313 5.71 -33.56 13.56
CA TYR A 313 4.95 -34.76 13.88
C TYR A 313 3.45 -34.50 14.10
N ALA A 314 3.06 -33.28 14.48
CA ALA A 314 1.67 -32.94 14.79
C ALA A 314 0.64 -33.32 13.68
N PRO A 315 0.93 -33.16 12.37
CA PRO A 315 0.01 -33.58 11.30
C PRO A 315 -0.23 -35.09 11.18
N LEU A 316 0.48 -35.94 11.95
CA LEU A 316 0.13 -37.36 12.10
C LEU A 316 -1.22 -37.53 12.82
N LEU A 317 -1.59 -36.57 13.66
CA LEU A 317 -2.91 -36.50 14.28
C LEU A 317 -3.86 -35.82 13.29
N ASN A 318 -4.79 -36.60 12.72
CA ASN A 318 -5.69 -36.13 11.65
C ASN A 318 -6.44 -34.82 11.98
N TRP A 319 -6.79 -34.58 13.24
CA TRP A 319 -7.50 -33.36 13.67
C TRP A 319 -6.63 -32.10 13.73
N LEU A 320 -5.29 -32.25 13.79
CA LEU A 320 -4.35 -31.13 13.72
C LEU A 320 -3.94 -30.83 12.28
N LYS A 321 -4.29 -31.67 11.31
CA LYS A 321 -3.86 -31.50 9.92
C LYS A 321 -4.69 -30.43 9.22
N VAL A 322 -4.03 -29.38 8.71
CA VAL A 322 -4.70 -28.29 8.00
C VAL A 322 -4.62 -28.53 6.49
N GLU A 323 -5.74 -28.93 5.88
CA GLU A 323 -5.81 -29.23 4.45
C GLU A 323 -6.43 -28.10 3.60
N ASN A 324 -7.17 -27.17 4.23
CA ASN A 324 -7.80 -26.06 3.54
C ASN A 324 -6.78 -24.99 3.12
N ARG A 325 -6.69 -24.70 1.81
CA ARG A 325 -5.76 -23.73 1.21
C ARG A 325 -5.87 -22.33 1.83
N THR A 326 -7.09 -21.83 2.05
CA THR A 326 -7.32 -20.50 2.63
C THR A 326 -6.95 -20.46 4.10
N ALA A 327 -7.32 -21.49 4.86
CA ALA A 327 -6.94 -21.59 6.28
C ALA A 327 -5.43 -21.65 6.46
N LEU A 328 -4.73 -22.39 5.59
CA LEU A 328 -3.28 -22.48 5.59
C LEU A 328 -2.64 -21.09 5.35
N THR A 329 -3.08 -20.37 4.32
CA THR A 329 -2.57 -19.02 4.02
C THR A 329 -2.83 -18.03 5.17
N ILE A 330 -4.05 -18.02 5.73
CA ILE A 330 -4.37 -17.17 6.89
C ILE A 330 -3.45 -17.47 8.07
N THR A 331 -3.22 -18.76 8.36
CA THR A 331 -2.34 -19.19 9.46
C THR A 331 -0.88 -18.80 9.21
N VAL A 332 -0.41 -18.85 7.97
CA VAL A 332 0.95 -18.38 7.61
C VAL A 332 1.07 -16.88 7.82
N LEU A 333 0.08 -16.09 7.36
CA LEU A 333 0.09 -14.64 7.51
C LEU A 333 -0.02 -14.22 8.98
N SER A 334 -0.82 -14.91 9.80
CA SER A 334 -0.95 -14.59 11.22
C SER A 334 0.37 -14.78 11.99
N ARG A 335 1.30 -15.60 11.52
CA ARG A 335 2.63 -15.73 12.16
C ARG A 335 3.42 -14.43 12.14
N TYR A 336 3.17 -13.51 11.21
CA TYR A 336 3.87 -12.22 11.18
C TYR A 336 3.55 -11.32 12.38
N PHE A 337 2.46 -11.58 13.13
CA PHE A 337 2.24 -10.94 14.43
C PHE A 337 3.30 -11.31 15.48
N LEU A 338 4.04 -12.42 15.29
CA LEU A 338 5.14 -12.78 16.15
C LEU A 338 6.31 -11.79 16.07
N VAL A 339 6.51 -11.08 14.95
CA VAL A 339 7.61 -10.10 14.79
C VAL A 339 7.52 -8.98 15.84
N PRO A 340 6.40 -8.24 15.95
CA PRO A 340 6.19 -7.31 17.06
C PRO A 340 6.37 -7.96 18.42
N ALA A 341 5.82 -9.17 18.62
CA ALA A 341 5.83 -9.83 19.91
C ALA A 341 7.26 -10.17 20.39
N PHE A 342 8.11 -10.67 19.49
CA PHE A 342 9.52 -10.91 19.76
C PHE A 342 10.26 -9.62 20.09
N TYR A 343 9.98 -8.53 19.37
CA TYR A 343 10.57 -7.21 19.65
C TYR A 343 10.17 -6.67 21.03
N PHE A 344 8.88 -6.65 21.35
CA PHE A 344 8.38 -6.17 22.65
C PHE A 344 8.91 -7.02 23.80
N THR A 345 8.96 -8.35 23.61
CA THR A 345 9.47 -9.27 24.62
C THR A 345 10.97 -9.10 24.82
N ALA A 346 11.74 -8.84 23.76
CA ALA A 346 13.16 -8.56 23.87
C ALA A 346 13.46 -7.26 24.64
N LYS A 347 12.58 -6.25 24.55
CA LYS A 347 12.78 -4.94 25.19
C LYS A 347 12.19 -4.82 26.60
N TYR A 348 11.07 -5.50 26.87
CA TYR A 348 10.28 -5.35 28.09
C TYR A 348 9.87 -6.66 28.76
N GLY A 349 10.07 -7.80 28.09
CA GLY A 349 9.60 -9.10 28.55
C GLY A 349 10.61 -9.83 29.44
N ASP A 350 10.10 -10.80 30.19
CA ASP A 350 10.94 -11.73 30.94
C ASP A 350 11.38 -12.94 30.07
N LYS A 351 12.24 -13.80 30.64
CA LYS A 351 12.76 -15.00 29.98
C LYS A 351 11.65 -15.99 29.58
N GLY A 352 10.56 -16.05 30.35
CA GLY A 352 9.46 -16.99 30.13
C GLY A 352 8.68 -16.65 28.85
N TRP A 353 8.39 -15.38 28.63
CA TRP A 353 7.75 -14.92 27.40
C TRP A 353 8.57 -15.23 26.16
N MET A 354 9.90 -15.06 26.23
CA MET A 354 10.79 -15.37 25.11
C MET A 354 10.78 -16.87 24.76
N ILE A 355 10.87 -17.74 25.78
CA ILE A 355 10.78 -19.20 25.60
C ILE A 355 9.43 -19.59 25.00
N MET A 356 8.34 -18.97 25.46
CA MET A 356 6.99 -19.23 24.93
C MET A 356 6.89 -18.83 23.45
N LEU A 357 7.36 -17.63 23.08
CA LEU A 357 7.33 -17.17 21.69
C LEU A 357 8.21 -18.05 20.77
N VAL A 358 9.37 -18.46 21.25
CA VAL A 358 10.25 -19.41 20.52
C VAL A 358 9.57 -20.77 20.34
N SER A 359 8.83 -21.24 21.35
CA SER A 359 8.04 -22.48 21.26
C SER A 359 6.95 -22.39 20.20
N ILE A 360 6.21 -21.28 20.16
CA ILE A 360 5.18 -21.00 19.14
C ILE A 360 5.82 -20.90 17.75
N LEU A 361 6.96 -20.23 17.62
CA LEU A 361 7.70 -20.12 16.37
C LEU A 361 8.13 -21.49 15.84
N GLY A 362 8.69 -22.34 16.70
CA GLY A 362 9.09 -23.71 16.37
C GLY A 362 7.91 -24.55 15.91
N ILE A 363 6.88 -24.71 16.75
CA ILE A 363 5.75 -25.62 16.47
C ILE A 363 5.01 -25.24 15.18
N THR A 364 4.80 -23.94 14.94
CA THR A 364 4.13 -23.45 13.73
C THR A 364 5.00 -23.59 12.49
N THR A 365 6.33 -23.45 12.59
CA THR A 365 7.24 -23.69 11.45
C THR A 365 7.13 -25.14 10.99
N GLY A 366 7.28 -26.07 11.93
CA GLY A 366 7.30 -27.49 11.65
C GLY A 366 5.96 -28.00 11.12
N HIS A 367 4.87 -27.60 11.78
CA HIS A 367 3.51 -28.01 11.44
C HIS A 367 3.08 -27.56 10.04
N LEU A 368 3.22 -26.27 9.74
CA LEU A 368 2.79 -25.72 8.46
C LEU A 368 3.65 -26.21 7.30
N THR A 369 4.96 -26.40 7.52
CA THR A 369 5.88 -26.98 6.52
C THR A 369 5.41 -28.38 6.09
N VAL A 370 5.07 -29.26 7.06
CA VAL A 370 4.60 -30.61 6.76
C VAL A 370 3.24 -30.59 6.08
N CYS A 371 2.31 -29.75 6.52
CA CYS A 371 1.01 -29.62 5.86
C CYS A 371 1.19 -29.24 4.38
N ILE A 372 2.01 -28.23 4.08
CA ILE A 372 2.26 -27.79 2.70
C ILE A 372 2.91 -28.88 1.85
N MET A 373 4.01 -29.46 2.35
CA MET A 373 4.80 -30.42 1.58
C MET A 373 4.08 -31.76 1.34
N THR A 374 3.08 -32.11 2.15
CA THR A 374 2.27 -33.32 1.96
C THR A 374 1.03 -33.09 1.09
N ILE A 375 0.57 -31.84 0.96
CA ILE A 375 -0.61 -31.47 0.15
C ILE A 375 -0.22 -31.10 -1.28
N ALA A 376 0.86 -30.32 -1.47
CA ALA A 376 1.25 -29.81 -2.79
C ALA A 376 1.41 -30.91 -3.86
N PRO A 377 1.96 -32.10 -3.56
CA PRO A 377 2.02 -33.20 -4.53
C PRO A 377 0.67 -33.84 -4.90
N LYS A 378 -0.37 -33.70 -4.05
CA LYS A 378 -1.67 -34.39 -4.20
C LYS A 378 -2.67 -33.71 -5.14
N GLY A 379 -2.33 -32.54 -5.72
CA GLY A 379 -3.26 -31.68 -6.48
C GLY A 379 -3.93 -32.29 -7.73
N TYR A 380 -3.81 -33.60 -7.96
CA TYR A 380 -4.31 -34.30 -9.14
C TYR A 380 -5.68 -35.00 -8.98
N LYS A 381 -6.28 -35.06 -7.79
CA LYS A 381 -7.51 -35.86 -7.56
C LYS A 381 -8.84 -35.09 -7.42
N GLY A 382 -8.86 -33.79 -7.66
CA GLY A 382 -10.07 -32.96 -7.50
C GLY A 382 -10.76 -32.59 -8.80
N LEU A 383 -11.08 -33.54 -9.69
CA LEU A 383 -11.73 -33.25 -10.97
C LEU A 383 -13.25 -33.53 -11.01
N CYS A 384 -13.88 -33.91 -9.88
CA CYS A 384 -15.31 -34.21 -9.85
C CYS A 384 -16.21 -33.06 -9.34
N SER A 385 -15.66 -31.99 -8.77
CA SER A 385 -16.44 -30.79 -8.37
C SER A 385 -16.15 -29.55 -9.23
N PHE A 386 -15.30 -29.69 -10.25
CA PHE A 386 -14.86 -28.60 -11.13
C PHE A 386 -15.54 -28.62 -12.50
N GLU A 387 -16.36 -29.64 -12.80
CA GLU A 387 -17.11 -29.71 -14.07
C GLU A 387 -18.19 -28.63 -14.18
N LEU A 388 -18.74 -28.10 -13.09
CA LEU A 388 -19.72 -27.00 -13.17
C LEU A 388 -19.04 -25.66 -13.50
N SER A 389 -17.84 -25.41 -12.97
CA SER A 389 -17.06 -24.19 -13.27
C SER A 389 -16.37 -24.29 -14.64
N ILE A 390 -15.99 -25.49 -15.07
CA ILE A 390 -15.49 -25.75 -16.43
C ILE A 390 -16.63 -25.74 -17.45
N THR A 391 -17.86 -26.12 -17.12
CA THR A 391 -18.99 -26.01 -18.07
C THR A 391 -19.40 -24.54 -18.26
N ILE A 392 -19.34 -23.72 -17.21
CA ILE A 392 -19.54 -22.27 -17.31
C ILE A 392 -18.36 -21.60 -18.06
N SER A 393 -17.11 -22.05 -17.82
CA SER A 393 -15.95 -21.61 -18.60
C SER A 393 -15.98 -22.08 -20.06
N LYS A 394 -16.46 -23.31 -20.34
CA LYS A 394 -16.62 -23.87 -21.69
C LYS A 394 -17.83 -23.29 -22.44
N MET A 395 -18.81 -22.73 -21.73
CA MET A 395 -19.89 -21.94 -22.33
C MET A 395 -19.42 -20.50 -22.61
N ALA A 396 -18.55 -19.93 -21.78
CA ALA A 396 -17.86 -18.66 -22.09
C ALA A 396 -16.86 -18.80 -23.26
N ASP A 397 -16.12 -19.92 -23.33
CA ASP A 397 -15.19 -20.23 -24.42
C ASP A 397 -15.92 -20.53 -25.76
N ARG A 398 -17.24 -20.78 -25.74
CA ARG A 398 -18.00 -21.01 -26.97
C ARG A 398 -18.28 -19.72 -27.74
N TYR A 399 -18.08 -18.55 -27.14
CA TYR A 399 -18.18 -17.24 -27.80
C TYR A 399 -16.82 -16.59 -28.12
N GLU A 400 -15.71 -17.08 -27.56
CA GLU A 400 -14.35 -16.57 -27.86
C GLU A 400 -13.59 -17.38 -28.94
N ASN A 401 -14.12 -18.51 -29.40
CA ASN A 401 -13.46 -19.37 -30.39
C ASN A 401 -13.74 -18.98 -31.85
N GLN A 402 -13.44 -17.73 -32.19
CA GLN A 402 -12.97 -17.36 -33.53
C GLN A 402 -11.63 -16.63 -33.44
N ALA A 403 -10.61 -17.31 -32.93
CA ALA A 403 -9.21 -17.03 -33.25
C ALA A 403 -8.34 -18.30 -33.04
N PRO A 404 -8.33 -19.24 -33.99
CA PRO A 404 -7.34 -20.30 -33.99
C PRO A 404 -6.00 -19.77 -34.56
N GLU A 405 -4.90 -20.19 -33.93
CA GLU A 405 -3.48 -19.93 -34.25
C GLU A 405 -2.82 -18.62 -33.72
N LYS A 406 -1.68 -18.76 -33.01
CA LYS A 406 -0.62 -17.75 -32.68
C LYS A 406 -0.53 -17.17 -31.25
N LEU A 407 -0.18 -18.02 -30.28
CA LEU A 407 0.52 -17.61 -29.04
C LEU A 407 2.06 -17.52 -29.20
N GLN A 408 2.57 -17.63 -30.43
CA GLN A 408 4.00 -17.65 -30.73
C GLN A 408 4.65 -16.30 -30.38
N GLY A 409 5.64 -16.32 -29.49
CA GLY A 409 6.38 -15.11 -29.08
C GLY A 409 5.80 -14.34 -27.88
N LYS A 410 4.73 -14.79 -27.20
CA LYS A 410 4.19 -14.12 -25.99
C LYS A 410 5.24 -13.93 -24.91
N TYR A 411 6.01 -14.98 -24.59
CA TYR A 411 7.08 -14.90 -23.58
C TYR A 411 8.22 -13.98 -24.00
N GLN A 412 8.59 -14.00 -25.28
CA GLN A 412 9.61 -13.09 -25.81
C GLN A 412 9.15 -11.62 -25.67
N ALA A 413 7.88 -11.34 -25.95
CA ALA A 413 7.29 -10.02 -25.72
C ALA A 413 7.27 -9.62 -24.24
N MET A 414 6.93 -10.54 -23.34
CA MET A 414 6.98 -10.27 -21.89
C MET A 414 8.40 -9.90 -21.44
N VAL A 415 9.41 -10.68 -21.84
CA VAL A 415 10.82 -10.40 -21.50
C VAL A 415 11.25 -9.04 -22.05
N VAL A 416 10.96 -8.76 -23.32
CA VAL A 416 11.28 -7.47 -23.95
C VAL A 416 10.58 -6.32 -23.22
N CYS A 417 9.29 -6.45 -22.89
CA CYS A 417 8.56 -5.46 -22.10
C CYS A 417 9.18 -5.24 -20.72
N CYS A 418 9.64 -6.30 -20.05
CA CYS A 418 10.33 -6.18 -18.77
C CYS A 418 11.63 -5.37 -18.92
N ILE A 419 12.45 -5.65 -19.94
CA ILE A 419 13.70 -4.90 -20.18
C ILE A 419 13.41 -3.43 -20.52
N LEU A 420 12.41 -3.17 -21.36
CA LEU A 420 11.96 -1.81 -21.67
C LEU A 420 11.49 -1.06 -20.42
N GLY A 421 10.77 -1.74 -19.52
CA GLY A 421 10.37 -1.18 -18.23
C GLY A 421 11.56 -0.90 -17.29
N ILE A 422 12.61 -1.72 -17.34
CA ILE A 422 13.86 -1.43 -16.62
C ILE A 422 14.46 -0.12 -17.17
N GLY A 423 14.57 -0.01 -18.49
CA GLY A 423 15.12 1.17 -19.16
C GLY A 423 14.36 2.46 -18.92
N SER A 424 13.05 2.40 -18.66
CA SER A 424 12.26 3.62 -18.41
C SER A 424 12.48 4.24 -17.03
N LEU A 425 13.06 3.50 -16.07
CA LEU A 425 13.22 3.97 -14.69
C LEU A 425 14.65 3.85 -14.15
N VAL A 426 15.53 3.10 -14.82
CA VAL A 426 16.90 2.86 -14.35
C VAL A 426 17.71 4.16 -14.22
N SER A 427 17.62 5.12 -15.15
CA SER A 427 18.32 6.41 -15.02
C SER A 427 17.88 7.21 -13.81
N TRP A 428 16.56 7.41 -13.66
CA TRP A 428 16.03 8.20 -12.55
C TRP A 428 16.30 7.52 -11.20
N ASN A 429 16.13 6.20 -11.13
CA ASN A 429 16.48 5.44 -9.93
C ASN A 429 17.98 5.53 -9.65
N SER A 430 18.82 5.49 -10.69
CA SER A 430 20.26 5.64 -10.52
C SER A 430 20.62 7.00 -9.95
N MET A 431 20.01 8.07 -10.47
CA MET A 431 20.17 9.44 -9.98
C MET A 431 19.82 9.58 -8.49
N LEU A 432 18.68 9.03 -8.08
CA LEU A 432 18.23 9.08 -6.67
C LEU A 432 19.10 8.20 -5.75
N THR A 433 19.66 7.12 -6.28
CA THR A 433 20.41 6.14 -5.49
C THR A 433 21.85 6.60 -5.21
N ILE A 434 22.42 7.46 -6.07
CA ILE A 434 23.72 8.12 -5.84
C ILE A 434 23.58 9.49 -5.16
N ALA A 435 22.46 9.75 -4.47
CA ALA A 435 22.24 11.02 -3.79
C ALA A 435 23.34 11.37 -2.79
N ASP A 436 23.94 10.39 -2.12
CA ASP A 436 25.06 10.57 -1.20
C ASP A 436 26.32 11.15 -1.90
N TYR A 437 26.55 10.80 -3.17
CA TYR A 437 27.58 11.44 -4.00
C TYR A 437 27.25 12.92 -4.26
N TYR A 438 26.00 13.23 -4.62
CA TYR A 438 25.60 14.61 -4.88
C TYR A 438 25.61 15.49 -3.63
N TYR A 439 25.30 14.95 -2.45
CA TYR A 439 25.43 15.68 -1.19
C TYR A 439 26.89 15.98 -0.84
N GLN A 440 27.83 15.12 -1.26
CA GLN A 440 29.26 15.40 -1.12
C GLN A 440 29.74 16.48 -2.09
N VAL A 441 29.25 16.48 -3.33
CA VAL A 441 29.65 17.45 -4.37
C VAL A 441 28.97 18.82 -4.18
N PHE A 442 27.73 18.85 -3.69
CA PHE A 442 26.90 20.04 -3.55
C PHE A 442 26.41 20.25 -2.11
N PRO A 443 27.31 20.49 -1.14
CA PRO A 443 26.96 20.55 0.28
C PRO A 443 26.00 21.70 0.64
N ASP A 444 26.08 22.83 -0.08
CA ASP A 444 25.24 24.01 0.15
C ASP A 444 23.83 23.90 -0.48
N TYR A 445 23.58 22.83 -1.23
CA TYR A 445 22.31 22.60 -1.92
C TYR A 445 21.58 21.39 -1.33
N HIS A 446 20.31 21.22 -1.71
CA HIS A 446 19.52 20.04 -1.33
C HIS A 446 19.14 19.22 -2.56
N PRO A 447 20.09 18.47 -3.18
CA PRO A 447 19.89 17.80 -4.46
C PRO A 447 18.62 16.94 -4.52
N SER A 448 18.35 16.12 -3.49
CA SER A 448 17.18 15.22 -3.48
C SER A 448 15.84 15.94 -3.65
N ARG A 449 15.69 17.16 -3.09
CA ARG A 449 14.46 17.96 -3.15
C ARG A 449 14.40 18.76 -4.44
N VAL A 450 15.48 19.46 -4.77
CA VAL A 450 15.53 20.37 -5.92
C VAL A 450 15.43 19.58 -7.23
N LEU A 451 16.15 18.48 -7.37
CA LEU A 451 16.11 17.66 -8.59
C LEU A 451 14.70 17.09 -8.82
N THR A 452 14.01 16.65 -7.76
CA THR A 452 12.62 16.19 -7.86
C THR A 452 11.67 17.33 -8.26
N LEU A 453 11.86 18.54 -7.72
CA LEU A 453 11.08 19.73 -8.10
C LEU A 453 11.35 20.18 -9.55
N VAL A 454 12.54 19.93 -10.08
CA VAL A 454 12.87 20.19 -11.49
C VAL A 454 12.28 19.11 -12.39
N TYR A 455 12.33 17.84 -12.01
CA TYR A 455 11.82 16.72 -12.81
C TYR A 455 10.30 16.80 -13.04
N GLN A 456 9.52 17.03 -11.98
CA GLN A 456 8.06 16.87 -11.99
C GLN A 456 7.31 17.80 -12.95
N PRO A 457 7.59 19.12 -13.03
CA PRO A 457 6.89 20.02 -13.96
C PRO A 457 7.08 19.63 -15.42
N PHE A 458 8.28 19.19 -15.80
CA PHE A 458 8.57 18.76 -17.18
C PHE A 458 7.89 17.43 -17.51
N ALA A 459 7.87 16.48 -16.57
CA ALA A 459 7.12 15.25 -16.73
C ALA A 459 5.60 15.50 -16.87
N LEU A 460 5.02 16.27 -15.94
CA LEU A 460 3.58 16.58 -15.92
C LEU A 460 3.14 17.44 -17.13
N GLY A 461 3.90 18.48 -17.46
CA GLY A 461 3.60 19.33 -18.61
C GLY A 461 3.61 18.52 -19.91
N THR A 462 4.63 17.69 -20.08
CA THR A 462 4.79 16.86 -21.29
C THR A 462 3.70 15.81 -21.39
N ILE A 463 3.37 15.09 -20.32
CA ILE A 463 2.33 14.05 -20.38
C ILE A 463 0.94 14.65 -20.68
N VAL A 464 0.62 15.84 -20.15
CA VAL A 464 -0.65 16.53 -20.43
C VAL A 464 -0.75 16.93 -21.90
N ILE A 465 0.32 17.51 -22.46
CA ILE A 465 0.39 17.88 -23.89
C ILE A 465 0.23 16.64 -24.77
N LEU A 466 0.96 15.56 -24.44
CA LEU A 466 0.91 14.31 -25.20
C LEU A 466 -0.43 13.60 -25.08
N ALA A 467 -1.10 13.66 -23.93
CA ALA A 467 -2.44 13.09 -23.74
C ALA A 467 -3.52 13.88 -24.50
N TYR A 468 -3.38 15.20 -24.60
CA TYR A 468 -4.30 16.05 -25.38
C TYR A 468 -4.15 15.83 -26.89
N HIS A 469 -2.92 15.68 -27.38
CA HIS A 469 -2.61 15.47 -28.80
C HIS A 469 -2.39 14.01 -29.20
N GLU A 470 -2.76 13.06 -28.34
CA GLU A 470 -2.46 11.62 -28.47
C GLU A 470 -2.83 11.05 -29.85
N SER A 471 -4.03 11.36 -30.35
CA SER A 471 -4.50 10.89 -31.66
C SER A 471 -3.70 11.39 -32.87
N LYS A 472 -2.87 12.43 -32.71
CA LYS A 472 -2.07 13.06 -33.78
C LYS A 472 -0.59 12.67 -33.73
N ILE A 473 -0.12 12.12 -32.61
CA ILE A 473 1.30 11.85 -32.38
C ILE A 473 1.56 10.36 -32.50
N ASN A 474 2.61 10.01 -33.27
CA ASN A 474 2.99 8.63 -33.49
C ASN A 474 3.69 8.04 -32.25
N THR A 475 3.15 6.95 -31.70
CA THR A 475 3.66 6.32 -30.48
C THR A 475 5.08 5.77 -30.64
N ARG A 476 5.44 5.25 -31.81
CA ARG A 476 6.81 4.81 -32.11
C ARG A 476 7.82 5.95 -31.99
N LYS A 477 7.54 7.09 -32.62
CA LYS A 477 8.41 8.27 -32.57
C LYS A 477 8.56 8.77 -31.15
N ARG A 478 7.45 8.86 -30.41
CA ARG A 478 7.42 9.27 -29.00
C ARG A 478 8.32 8.40 -28.12
N ASN A 479 8.15 7.09 -28.16
CA ASN A 479 8.92 6.16 -27.32
C ASN A 479 10.41 6.12 -27.70
N LEU A 480 10.73 6.18 -29.00
CA LEU A 480 12.13 6.19 -29.45
C LEU A 480 12.86 7.47 -29.04
N ILE A 481 12.21 8.64 -29.20
CA ILE A 481 12.75 9.92 -28.72
C ILE A 481 13.01 9.85 -27.22
N GLY A 482 12.08 9.30 -26.44
CA GLY A 482 12.22 9.17 -25.00
C GLY A 482 13.41 8.29 -24.58
N TYR A 483 13.57 7.08 -25.13
CA TYR A 483 14.71 6.22 -24.81
C TYR A 483 16.06 6.78 -25.28
N ILE A 484 16.09 7.46 -26.44
CA ILE A 484 17.29 8.18 -26.91
C ILE A 484 17.64 9.30 -25.94
N LEU A 485 16.63 10.06 -25.50
CA LEU A 485 16.83 11.17 -24.56
C LEU A 485 17.36 10.64 -23.21
N PHE A 486 16.79 9.56 -22.67
CA PHE A 486 17.34 8.87 -21.48
C PHE A 486 18.82 8.53 -21.65
N THR A 487 19.18 7.86 -22.76
CA THR A 487 20.56 7.45 -23.04
C THR A 487 21.52 8.64 -23.11
N ILE A 488 21.14 9.71 -23.82
CA ILE A 488 21.95 10.92 -23.95
C ILE A 488 22.10 11.62 -22.60
N SER A 489 21.01 11.75 -21.84
CA SER A 489 20.99 12.43 -20.54
C SER A 489 21.83 11.71 -19.50
N THR A 490 21.76 10.38 -19.41
CA THR A 490 22.61 9.59 -18.51
C THR A 490 24.09 9.66 -18.92
N PHE A 491 24.39 9.64 -20.23
CA PHE A 491 25.75 9.86 -20.73
C PHE A 491 26.28 11.27 -20.42
N LEU A 492 25.43 12.31 -20.52
CA LEU A 492 25.80 13.68 -20.18
C LEU A 492 26.15 13.84 -18.69
N LEU A 493 25.59 13.04 -17.78
CA LEU A 493 26.02 13.04 -16.37
C LEU A 493 27.48 12.57 -16.20
N ILE A 494 27.89 11.55 -16.96
CA ILE A 494 29.28 11.07 -16.99
C ILE A 494 30.19 12.16 -17.54
N VAL A 495 29.79 12.80 -18.64
CA VAL A 495 30.54 13.92 -19.24
C VAL A 495 30.64 15.10 -18.28
N LEU A 496 29.56 15.43 -17.57
CA LEU A 496 29.53 16.52 -16.59
C LEU A 496 30.48 16.26 -15.41
N ASP A 497 30.50 15.04 -14.85
CA ASP A 497 31.47 14.67 -13.81
C ASP A 497 32.91 14.76 -14.33
N LEU A 498 33.18 14.24 -15.54
CA LEU A 498 34.52 14.25 -16.13
C LEU A 498 35.01 15.67 -16.40
N ALA A 499 34.14 16.54 -16.95
CA ALA A 499 34.46 17.93 -17.27
C ALA A 499 34.72 18.77 -16.01
N THR A 500 34.01 18.47 -14.93
CA THR A 500 34.13 19.18 -13.64
C THR A 500 35.14 18.54 -12.70
N LYS A 501 35.69 17.37 -13.07
CA LYS A 501 36.53 16.53 -12.21
C LYS A 501 35.87 16.26 -10.85
N GLY A 502 34.53 16.16 -10.80
CA GLY A 502 33.76 16.00 -9.56
C GLY A 502 33.75 17.23 -8.63
N HIS A 503 34.15 18.41 -9.11
CA HIS A 503 34.10 19.64 -8.32
C HIS A 503 32.69 20.25 -8.37
N GLY A 504 32.18 20.65 -7.20
CA GLY A 504 30.89 21.31 -7.05
C GLY A 504 30.87 22.76 -7.53
N GLY A 505 29.70 23.40 -7.40
CA GLY A 505 29.49 24.82 -7.72
C GLY A 505 28.19 25.06 -8.47
N ILE A 506 27.82 26.33 -8.64
CA ILE A 506 26.54 26.71 -9.24
C ILE A 506 26.42 26.29 -10.72
N GLY A 507 27.51 26.37 -11.49
CA GLY A 507 27.54 25.97 -12.91
C GLY A 507 27.26 24.47 -13.11
N PRO A 508 28.05 23.57 -12.50
CA PRO A 508 27.79 22.13 -12.51
C PRO A 508 26.40 21.77 -11.99
N TYR A 509 25.91 22.47 -10.96
CA TYR A 509 24.58 22.24 -10.41
C TYR A 509 23.44 22.63 -11.36
N ILE A 510 23.58 23.74 -12.09
CA ILE A 510 22.64 24.13 -13.16
C ILE A 510 22.66 23.08 -14.29
N GLY A 511 23.85 22.61 -14.68
CA GLY A 511 24.00 21.52 -15.65
C GLY A 511 23.28 20.25 -15.20
N LEU A 512 23.43 19.88 -13.93
CA LEU A 512 22.72 18.75 -13.32
C LEU A 512 21.20 18.92 -13.40
N CYS A 513 20.69 20.11 -13.07
CA CYS A 513 19.26 20.42 -13.15
C CYS A 513 18.73 20.36 -14.60
N ALA A 514 19.50 20.84 -15.58
CA ALA A 514 19.13 20.75 -16.99
C ALA A 514 19.01 19.30 -17.47
N VAL A 515 19.95 18.43 -17.06
CA VAL A 515 19.86 16.99 -17.34
C VAL A 515 18.64 16.37 -16.65
N VAL A 516 18.32 16.76 -15.42
CA VAL A 516 17.13 16.25 -14.73
C VAL A 516 15.81 16.69 -15.39
N ALA A 517 15.73 17.92 -15.90
CA ALA A 517 14.59 18.36 -16.70
C ALA A 517 14.40 17.47 -17.94
N SER A 518 15.50 17.09 -18.61
CA SER A 518 15.46 16.18 -19.76
C SER A 518 15.01 14.76 -19.38
N PHE A 519 15.33 14.26 -18.18
CA PHE A 519 14.76 13.00 -17.69
C PHE A 519 13.25 13.08 -17.49
N GLY A 520 12.71 14.21 -17.02
CA GLY A 520 11.26 14.41 -16.91
C GLY A 520 10.57 14.35 -18.28
N LEU A 521 11.17 14.97 -19.31
CA LEU A 521 10.69 14.87 -20.70
C LEU A 521 10.74 13.43 -21.24
N ALA A 522 11.86 12.74 -20.99
CA ALA A 522 12.07 11.36 -21.42
C ALA A 522 11.08 10.39 -20.75
N ASP A 523 10.84 10.55 -19.46
CA ASP A 523 9.91 9.69 -18.71
C ASP A 523 8.47 9.85 -19.19
N ALA A 524 8.00 11.09 -19.34
CA ALA A 524 6.65 11.35 -19.84
C ALA A 524 6.43 10.83 -21.27
N THR A 525 7.47 10.88 -22.11
CA THR A 525 7.39 10.32 -23.47
C THR A 525 7.34 8.80 -23.44
N VAL A 526 8.23 8.13 -22.71
CA VAL A 526 8.30 6.65 -22.65
C VAL A 526 7.16 6.04 -21.85
N GLN A 527 6.97 6.40 -20.57
CA GLN A 527 6.00 5.72 -19.70
C GLN A 527 4.58 5.85 -20.27
N GLY A 528 4.15 7.08 -20.59
CA GLY A 528 2.81 7.28 -21.14
C GLY A 528 2.61 6.67 -22.53
N GLY A 529 3.68 6.55 -23.34
CA GLY A 529 3.60 5.96 -24.67
C GLY A 529 3.60 4.43 -24.64
N MET A 530 4.46 3.82 -23.82
CA MET A 530 4.52 2.38 -23.60
C MET A 530 3.26 1.86 -22.91
N ILE A 531 2.80 2.50 -21.83
CA ILE A 531 1.59 2.07 -21.12
C ILE A 531 0.37 2.16 -22.05
N GLY A 532 0.26 3.23 -22.85
CA GLY A 532 -0.79 3.37 -23.85
C GLY A 532 -0.75 2.28 -24.93
N ASP A 533 0.41 2.02 -25.52
CA ASP A 533 0.58 0.99 -26.57
C ASP A 533 0.31 -0.43 -26.03
N LEU A 534 0.83 -0.76 -24.84
CA LEU A 534 0.64 -2.07 -24.22
C LEU A 534 -0.82 -2.30 -23.77
N SER A 535 -1.57 -1.23 -23.48
CA SER A 535 -3.00 -1.31 -23.15
C SER A 535 -3.87 -1.75 -24.33
N LEU A 536 -3.36 -1.67 -25.56
CA LEU A 536 -4.02 -2.22 -26.76
C LEU A 536 -3.83 -3.74 -26.90
N MET A 537 -2.98 -4.33 -26.05
CA MET A 537 -2.55 -5.72 -26.13
C MET A 537 -3.14 -6.55 -24.98
N CYS A 538 -2.38 -7.49 -24.42
CA CYS A 538 -2.82 -8.29 -23.27
C CYS A 538 -2.28 -7.71 -21.94
N PRO A 539 -3.04 -7.80 -20.83
CA PRO A 539 -2.67 -7.25 -19.53
C PRO A 539 -1.31 -7.74 -19.00
N GLU A 540 -0.88 -8.94 -19.39
CA GLU A 540 0.40 -9.51 -18.99
C GLU A 540 1.61 -8.73 -19.53
N LEU A 541 1.47 -8.04 -20.67
CA LEU A 541 2.55 -7.19 -21.19
C LEU A 541 2.67 -5.88 -20.42
N VAL A 542 1.54 -5.26 -20.05
CA VAL A 542 1.50 -4.10 -19.14
C VAL A 542 2.11 -4.50 -17.80
N GLN A 543 1.72 -5.65 -17.26
CA GLN A 543 2.26 -6.16 -16.01
C GLN A 543 3.77 -6.44 -16.09
N SER A 544 4.25 -7.03 -17.19
CA SER A 544 5.69 -7.29 -17.38
C SER A 544 6.49 -5.99 -17.47
N PHE A 545 5.98 -4.99 -18.17
CA PHE A 545 6.59 -3.66 -18.22
C PHE A 545 6.64 -3.00 -16.83
N MET A 546 5.52 -3.04 -16.09
CA MET A 546 5.46 -2.56 -14.70
C MET A 546 6.40 -3.31 -13.78
N GLY A 547 6.52 -4.64 -13.94
CA GLY A 547 7.49 -5.47 -13.23
C GLY A 547 8.93 -5.01 -13.52
N GLY A 548 9.22 -4.66 -14.78
CA GLY A 548 10.48 -4.05 -15.21
C GLY A 548 10.84 -2.77 -14.45
N LEU A 549 9.88 -1.86 -14.22
CA LEU A 549 10.09 -0.64 -13.43
C LEU A 549 10.56 -0.97 -12.00
N ALA A 550 9.97 -1.98 -11.35
CA ALA A 550 10.41 -2.37 -10.01
C ALA A 550 11.72 -3.17 -10.03
N VAL A 551 11.98 -3.95 -11.08
CA VAL A 551 13.29 -4.60 -11.27
C VAL A 551 14.38 -3.54 -11.37
N ALA A 552 14.14 -2.41 -12.06
CA ALA A 552 15.08 -1.30 -12.07
C ALA A 552 15.39 -0.80 -10.65
N GLY A 553 14.37 -0.57 -9.81
CA GLY A 553 14.57 -0.11 -8.42
C GLY A 553 15.36 -1.12 -7.56
N ALA A 554 15.05 -2.41 -7.67
CA ALA A 554 15.74 -3.45 -6.92
C ALA A 554 17.20 -3.62 -7.40
N LEU A 555 17.40 -3.59 -8.73
CA LEU A 555 18.71 -3.66 -9.37
C LEU A 555 19.59 -2.48 -8.98
N THR A 556 19.08 -1.25 -9.04
CA THR A 556 19.82 -0.05 -8.65
C THR A 556 20.21 -0.06 -7.18
N SER A 557 19.32 -0.55 -6.31
CA SER A 557 19.59 -0.69 -4.88
C SER A 557 20.68 -1.73 -4.59
N ALA A 558 20.61 -2.90 -5.23
CA ALA A 558 21.61 -3.96 -5.09
C ALA A 558 22.98 -3.52 -5.60
N LEU A 559 23.03 -2.90 -6.78
CA LEU A 559 24.26 -2.36 -7.34
C LEU A 559 24.86 -1.28 -6.43
N ARG A 560 24.05 -0.42 -5.81
CA ARG A 560 24.57 0.59 -4.89
C ARG A 560 25.13 0.00 -3.60
N LEU A 561 24.46 -0.99 -3.01
CA LEU A 561 24.98 -1.72 -1.86
C LEU A 561 26.33 -2.37 -2.16
N ILE A 562 26.44 -3.03 -3.32
CA ILE A 562 27.69 -3.67 -3.78
C ILE A 562 28.78 -2.63 -4.02
N THR A 563 28.49 -1.55 -4.74
CA THR A 563 29.50 -0.52 -5.05
C THR A 563 29.96 0.22 -3.82
N LYS A 564 29.04 0.55 -2.89
CA LYS A 564 29.40 1.18 -1.62
C LYS A 564 30.32 0.25 -0.81
N ALA A 565 30.03 -1.05 -0.75
CA ALA A 565 30.85 -2.02 -0.02
C ALA A 565 32.21 -2.25 -0.68
N ALA A 566 32.25 -2.35 -2.02
CA ALA A 566 33.47 -2.62 -2.78
C ALA A 566 34.45 -1.45 -2.75
N PHE A 567 33.95 -0.21 -2.74
CA PHE A 567 34.79 1.00 -2.84
C PHE A 567 34.94 1.77 -1.53
N GLU A 568 34.38 1.30 -0.40
CA GLU A 568 34.41 2.00 0.90
C GLU A 568 35.83 2.40 1.35
N LYS A 569 36.82 1.53 1.08
CA LYS A 569 38.23 1.73 1.48
C LYS A 569 39.11 2.36 0.40
N THR A 570 38.52 2.83 -0.71
CA THR A 570 39.29 3.36 -1.86
C THR A 570 39.20 4.89 -1.95
N ASN A 571 40.29 5.54 -2.37
CA ASN A 571 40.30 6.98 -2.66
C ASN A 571 39.30 7.28 -3.79
N ASP A 572 38.44 8.28 -3.58
CA ASP A 572 37.29 8.64 -4.43
C ASP A 572 36.30 7.49 -4.69
N GLY A 573 36.17 6.56 -3.73
CA GLY A 573 35.32 5.38 -3.88
C GLY A 573 33.86 5.69 -4.21
N LEU A 574 33.32 6.79 -3.66
CA LEU A 574 31.96 7.24 -3.90
C LEU A 574 31.74 7.71 -5.35
N ARG A 575 32.70 8.48 -5.89
CA ARG A 575 32.71 8.96 -7.28
C ARG A 575 32.92 7.82 -8.28
N LYS A 576 33.88 6.92 -8.03
CA LYS A 576 34.11 5.73 -8.86
C LYS A 576 32.87 4.83 -8.90
N GLY A 577 32.23 4.63 -7.74
CA GLY A 577 30.96 3.92 -7.63
C GLY A 577 29.85 4.58 -8.45
N ALA A 578 29.69 5.90 -8.36
CA ALA A 578 28.70 6.65 -9.13
C ALA A 578 28.95 6.58 -10.65
N MET A 579 30.20 6.71 -11.09
CA MET A 579 30.57 6.66 -12.52
C MET A 579 30.34 5.28 -13.13
N MET A 580 30.73 4.21 -12.44
CA MET A 580 30.46 2.84 -12.88
C MET A 580 28.95 2.58 -12.97
N PHE A 581 28.21 3.11 -12.02
CA PHE A 581 26.76 2.94 -11.94
C PHE A 581 26.00 3.69 -13.04
N LEU A 582 26.41 4.92 -13.36
CA LEU A 582 25.88 5.67 -14.50
C LEU A 582 26.23 4.98 -15.83
N ALA A 583 27.44 4.41 -15.97
CA ALA A 583 27.84 3.69 -17.18
C ALA A 583 26.97 2.44 -17.44
N ILE A 584 26.68 1.65 -16.40
CA ILE A 584 25.78 0.49 -16.48
C ILE A 584 24.37 0.95 -16.89
N SER A 585 23.89 2.07 -16.32
CA SER A 585 22.57 2.62 -16.65
C SER A 585 22.48 3.05 -18.11
N THR A 586 23.48 3.80 -18.62
CA THR A 586 23.57 4.21 -20.03
C THR A 586 23.54 3.01 -20.98
N PHE A 587 24.23 1.93 -20.64
CA PHE A 587 24.24 0.71 -21.45
C PHE A 587 22.87 0.04 -21.52
N ILE A 588 22.16 -0.05 -20.38
CA ILE A 588 20.81 -0.62 -20.32
C ILE A 588 19.83 0.22 -21.16
N GLU A 589 19.92 1.55 -21.09
CA GLU A 589 19.08 2.46 -21.87
C GLU A 589 19.35 2.36 -23.37
N PHE A 590 20.62 2.30 -23.76
CA PHE A 590 21.01 2.07 -25.14
C PHE A 590 20.46 0.74 -25.67
N LEU A 591 20.51 -0.32 -24.86
CA LEU A 591 19.90 -1.61 -25.20
C LEU A 591 18.38 -1.48 -25.38
N CYS A 592 17.70 -0.66 -24.58
CA CYS A 592 16.26 -0.40 -24.73
C CYS A 592 15.94 0.31 -26.05
N VAL A 593 16.77 1.24 -26.51
CA VAL A 593 16.65 1.86 -27.84
C VAL A 593 16.71 0.78 -28.92
N MET A 594 17.70 -0.11 -28.86
CA MET A 594 17.87 -1.20 -29.85
C MET A 594 16.69 -2.18 -29.82
N LEU A 595 16.26 -2.59 -28.63
CA LEU A 595 15.13 -3.52 -28.46
C LEU A 595 13.82 -2.91 -28.98
N TYR A 596 13.54 -1.65 -28.66
CA TYR A 596 12.33 -0.97 -29.12
C TYR A 596 12.34 -0.69 -30.63
N ALA A 597 13.50 -0.30 -31.18
CA ALA A 597 13.62 0.03 -32.60
C ALA A 597 13.52 -1.19 -33.51
N TYR A 598 14.17 -2.31 -33.14
CA TYR A 598 14.42 -3.44 -34.04
C TYR A 598 13.72 -4.74 -33.66
N VAL A 599 13.47 -4.98 -32.37
CA VAL A 599 12.96 -6.28 -31.88
C VAL A 599 11.47 -6.21 -31.59
N PHE A 600 11.04 -5.26 -30.75
CA PHE A 600 9.67 -5.17 -30.25
C PHE A 600 8.59 -5.11 -31.36
N PRO A 601 8.73 -4.29 -32.43
CA PRO A 601 7.73 -4.23 -33.51
C PRO A 601 7.67 -5.50 -34.37
N LYS A 602 8.73 -6.31 -34.35
CA LYS A 602 8.83 -7.55 -35.15
C LYS A 602 8.21 -8.76 -34.48
N LEU A 603 7.83 -8.66 -33.19
CA LEU A 603 7.26 -9.79 -32.45
C LEU A 603 5.85 -10.16 -32.98
N PRO A 604 5.55 -11.45 -33.22
CA PRO A 604 4.28 -11.87 -33.83
C PRO A 604 3.04 -11.40 -33.06
N ILE A 605 3.07 -11.48 -31.72
CA ILE A 605 1.96 -11.03 -30.85
C ILE A 605 1.75 -9.52 -30.93
N VAL A 606 2.83 -8.73 -31.00
CA VAL A 606 2.76 -7.26 -31.12
C VAL A 606 2.19 -6.87 -32.48
N LYS A 607 2.62 -7.53 -33.56
CA LYS A 607 2.06 -7.32 -34.91
C LYS A 607 0.56 -7.60 -34.94
N TYR A 608 0.12 -8.67 -34.30
CA TYR A 608 -1.29 -9.05 -34.22
C TYR A 608 -2.13 -7.96 -33.55
N TYR A 609 -1.79 -7.56 -32.32
CA TYR A 609 -2.58 -6.55 -31.59
C TYR A 609 -2.55 -5.18 -32.26
N ARG A 610 -1.43 -4.78 -32.87
CA ARG A 610 -1.35 -3.53 -33.63
C ARG A 610 -2.19 -3.55 -34.90
N ARG A 611 -2.30 -4.69 -35.59
CA ARG A 611 -3.25 -4.86 -36.72
C ARG A 611 -4.69 -4.76 -36.25
N LYS A 612 -5.02 -5.42 -35.13
CA LYS A 612 -6.36 -5.37 -34.52
C LYS A 612 -6.74 -3.94 -34.12
N ALA A 613 -5.84 -3.23 -33.44
CA ALA A 613 -6.06 -1.83 -33.07
C ALA A 613 -6.25 -0.92 -34.29
N ALA A 614 -5.50 -1.16 -35.38
CA ALA A 614 -5.68 -0.42 -36.64
C ALA A 614 -7.06 -0.69 -37.26
N SER A 615 -7.54 -1.95 -37.28
CA SER A 615 -8.88 -2.28 -37.75
C SER A 615 -10.01 -1.72 -36.88
N GLU A 616 -9.73 -1.47 -35.60
CA GLU A 616 -10.65 -0.82 -34.65
C GLU A 616 -10.58 0.73 -34.71
N GLY A 617 -9.84 1.29 -35.68
CA GLY A 617 -9.77 2.74 -35.94
C GLY A 617 -8.64 3.48 -35.21
N SER A 618 -7.68 2.78 -34.60
CA SER A 618 -6.52 3.43 -33.95
C SER A 618 -5.53 4.00 -34.97
N LYS A 619 -5.36 5.33 -34.96
CA LYS A 619 -4.41 6.04 -35.84
C LYS A 619 -2.95 5.99 -35.35
N THR A 620 -2.70 5.56 -34.11
CA THR A 620 -1.39 5.66 -33.45
C THR A 620 -0.41 4.53 -33.83
N VAL A 621 -0.90 3.43 -34.39
CA VAL A 621 -0.14 2.19 -34.69
C VAL A 621 0.35 2.06 -36.14
N SER A 622 0.03 3.04 -37.02
CA SER A 622 0.28 2.97 -38.47
C SER A 622 1.77 2.87 -38.85
N ALA A 623 2.64 3.71 -38.27
CA ALA A 623 4.09 3.62 -38.55
C ALA A 623 4.77 2.40 -37.92
N ASP A 624 4.15 1.83 -36.88
CA ASP A 624 4.61 0.60 -36.25
C ASP A 624 4.34 -0.64 -37.12
N LEU A 625 3.21 -0.65 -37.84
CA LEU A 625 2.90 -1.67 -38.84
C LEU A 625 3.85 -1.60 -40.05
N ALA A 626 4.17 -0.39 -40.52
CA ALA A 626 5.17 -0.18 -41.57
C ALA A 626 6.56 -0.71 -41.17
N ALA A 627 7.00 -0.43 -39.94
CA ALA A 627 8.28 -0.94 -39.40
C ALA A 627 8.32 -2.48 -39.25
N ALA A 628 7.15 -3.10 -39.10
CA ALA A 628 6.99 -4.55 -39.04
C ALA A 628 6.96 -5.23 -40.43
N GLY A 629 7.11 -4.46 -41.52
CA GLY A 629 7.09 -4.95 -42.90
C GLY A 629 5.68 -5.24 -43.42
N ILE A 630 4.65 -4.58 -42.88
CA ILE A 630 3.25 -4.79 -43.24
C ILE A 630 2.72 -3.50 -43.87
N GLN A 631 2.49 -3.52 -45.19
CA GLN A 631 1.75 -2.46 -45.88
C GLN A 631 0.25 -2.75 -45.77
N ASN A 632 -0.55 -1.76 -45.35
CA ASN A 632 -2.00 -1.89 -45.38
C ASN A 632 -2.51 -1.74 -46.82
N GLN A 633 -3.21 -2.76 -47.29
CA GLN A 633 -4.14 -2.68 -48.41
C GLN A 633 -5.49 -2.22 -47.82
N SER A 634 -5.63 -0.91 -47.57
CA SER A 634 -6.92 -0.28 -47.27
C SER A 634 -6.80 1.24 -47.43
N ASP A 635 -6.42 1.68 -48.62
CA ASP A 635 -7.14 2.82 -49.19
C ASP A 635 -8.45 2.22 -49.68
N LEU A 636 -9.57 2.53 -49.01
CA LEU A 636 -10.94 2.64 -49.55
C LEU A 636 -11.97 2.59 -48.40
N THR A 637 -12.92 3.54 -48.51
CA THR A 637 -14.17 3.78 -47.77
C THR A 637 -14.07 4.41 -46.37
N ASP A 638 -14.19 5.75 -46.36
CA ASP A 638 -14.85 6.52 -45.32
C ASP A 638 -16.26 5.96 -45.08
N ASP A 639 -16.43 5.10 -44.09
CA ASP A 639 -17.74 4.82 -43.49
C ASP A 639 -17.66 5.15 -42.00
N ASP A 640 -17.72 6.46 -41.72
CA ASP A 640 -17.59 7.10 -40.40
C ASP A 640 -18.78 6.82 -39.45
N SER A 641 -19.60 5.79 -39.74
CA SER A 641 -20.95 5.67 -39.17
C SER A 641 -21.14 4.58 -38.09
N LYS A 642 -20.12 3.82 -37.66
CA LYS A 642 -20.33 2.72 -36.68
C LYS A 642 -19.52 2.67 -35.38
N ASN A 643 -18.46 3.46 -35.17
CA ASN A 643 -17.70 3.42 -33.91
C ASN A 643 -17.50 4.80 -33.30
N GLN A 644 -18.43 5.21 -32.42
CA GLN A 644 -18.35 6.49 -31.69
C GLN A 644 -17.23 6.42 -30.63
N ARG A 645 -16.05 6.97 -30.95
CA ARG A 645 -14.91 7.09 -30.01
C ARG A 645 -15.30 8.02 -28.86
N LEU A 646 -15.21 7.53 -27.61
CA LEU A 646 -15.38 8.36 -26.41
C LEU A 646 -14.31 9.46 -26.37
N SER A 647 -14.72 10.66 -25.97
CA SER A 647 -13.79 11.77 -25.73
C SER A 647 -12.90 11.49 -24.50
N ASN A 648 -11.72 12.10 -24.44
CA ASN A 648 -10.81 11.99 -23.29
C ASN A 648 -11.51 12.39 -21.97
N LYS A 649 -12.47 13.33 -22.04
CA LYS A 649 -13.28 13.75 -20.90
C LYS A 649 -14.22 12.63 -20.43
N GLU A 650 -14.89 11.94 -21.34
CA GLU A 650 -15.78 10.82 -21.01
C GLU A 650 -15.00 9.62 -20.46
N LEU A 651 -13.85 9.29 -21.07
CA LEU A 651 -12.96 8.23 -20.57
C LEU A 651 -12.46 8.50 -19.15
N LEU A 652 -12.08 9.76 -18.86
CA LEU A 652 -11.66 10.17 -17.53
C LEU A 652 -12.82 10.08 -16.52
N ILE A 653 -14.04 10.51 -16.89
CA ILE A 653 -15.21 10.43 -16.00
C ILE A 653 -15.57 8.97 -15.68
N GLN A 654 -15.49 8.06 -16.66
CA GLN A 654 -15.80 6.64 -16.45
C GLN A 654 -14.76 5.90 -15.59
N ASN A 655 -13.53 6.39 -15.51
CA ASN A 655 -12.42 5.78 -14.77
C ASN A 655 -11.82 6.72 -13.71
N ILE A 656 -12.61 7.70 -13.24
CA ILE A 656 -12.15 8.71 -12.30
C ILE A 656 -11.73 8.09 -10.97
N ASP A 657 -12.37 6.99 -10.57
CA ASP A 657 -12.02 6.19 -9.41
C ASP A 657 -10.61 5.61 -9.52
N TYR A 658 -10.28 4.99 -10.66
CA TYR A 658 -8.94 4.46 -10.91
C TYR A 658 -7.89 5.57 -10.97
N ALA A 659 -8.19 6.69 -11.64
CA ALA A 659 -7.28 7.84 -11.73
C ALA A 659 -6.99 8.45 -10.34
N VAL A 660 -8.03 8.68 -9.53
CA VAL A 660 -7.90 9.20 -8.17
C VAL A 660 -7.17 8.20 -7.28
N ASN A 661 -7.49 6.92 -7.35
CA ASN A 661 -6.80 5.88 -6.56
C ASN A 661 -5.31 5.83 -6.90
N LEU A 662 -4.94 5.88 -8.19
CA LEU A 662 -3.53 5.90 -8.62
C LEU A 662 -2.82 7.16 -8.13
N PHE A 663 -3.45 8.32 -8.24
CA PHE A 663 -2.94 9.57 -7.68
C PHE A 663 -2.68 9.47 -6.17
N LEU A 664 -3.66 9.00 -5.40
CA LEU A 664 -3.56 8.84 -3.94
C LEU A 664 -2.47 7.84 -3.53
N ILE A 665 -2.27 6.76 -4.30
CA ILE A 665 -1.16 5.81 -4.08
C ILE A 665 0.17 6.54 -4.10
N TYR A 666 0.43 7.32 -5.15
CA TYR A 666 1.71 8.00 -5.34
C TYR A 666 1.85 9.22 -4.42
N VAL A 667 0.77 9.92 -4.05
CA VAL A 667 0.82 10.98 -3.02
C VAL A 667 1.27 10.40 -1.68
N CYS A 668 0.67 9.30 -1.23
CA CYS A 668 1.09 8.64 0.01
C CYS A 668 2.54 8.16 -0.07
N THR A 669 2.91 7.47 -1.16
CA THR A 669 4.28 6.96 -1.35
C THR A 669 5.31 8.09 -1.35
N LEU A 670 5.11 9.12 -2.18
CA LEU A 670 6.08 10.21 -2.37
C LEU A 670 6.14 11.19 -1.19
N SER A 671 5.12 11.21 -0.33
CA SER A 671 5.18 11.95 0.95
C SER A 671 6.19 11.35 1.94
N ILE A 672 6.55 10.07 1.78
CA ILE A 672 7.47 9.33 2.65
C ILE A 672 8.77 9.04 1.89
N PHE A 673 8.69 8.40 0.73
CA PHE A 673 9.83 7.96 -0.06
C PHE A 673 10.14 8.95 -1.21
N PRO A 674 11.40 9.37 -1.45
CA PRO A 674 12.60 9.04 -0.69
C PRO A 674 12.90 10.02 0.46
N GLY A 675 12.30 11.22 0.46
CA GLY A 675 12.72 12.36 1.28
C GLY A 675 12.77 12.08 2.77
N PHE A 676 11.68 11.58 3.36
CA PHE A 676 11.61 11.28 4.79
C PHE A 676 12.62 10.21 5.20
N LEU A 677 12.91 9.22 4.33
CA LEU A 677 13.84 8.14 4.65
C LEU A 677 15.30 8.58 4.67
N TYR A 678 15.68 9.55 3.82
CA TYR A 678 17.04 10.12 3.82
C TYR A 678 17.26 11.15 4.94
N GLU A 679 16.21 11.83 5.37
CA GLU A 679 16.27 12.89 6.38
C GLU A 679 15.99 12.40 7.80
N ASN A 680 15.67 11.11 7.99
CA ASN A 680 15.50 10.56 9.33
C ASN A 680 16.85 10.62 10.08
N THR A 681 17.01 11.64 10.93
CA THR A 681 18.25 12.01 11.63
C THR A 681 18.47 11.30 12.95
N GLY A 682 17.75 10.20 13.21
CA GLY A 682 17.98 9.37 14.39
C GLY A 682 19.39 8.77 14.39
N GLN A 683 19.97 8.54 15.57
CA GLN A 683 21.15 7.68 15.67
C GLN A 683 20.72 6.23 15.43
N HIS A 684 21.11 5.70 14.27
CA HIS A 684 20.76 4.34 13.84
C HIS A 684 22.01 3.44 13.84
N GLY A 685 21.84 2.17 14.22
CA GLY A 685 22.95 1.20 14.24
C GLY A 685 23.57 0.95 12.85
N LEU A 686 22.82 1.24 11.78
CA LEU A 686 23.29 1.15 10.39
C LEU A 686 24.11 2.38 9.92
N GLY A 687 24.17 3.47 10.69
CA GLY A 687 24.93 4.68 10.32
C GLY A 687 24.64 5.16 8.90
N ALA A 688 25.68 5.40 8.10
CA ALA A 688 25.58 5.85 6.71
C ALA A 688 24.92 4.83 5.75
N TRP A 689 24.65 3.59 6.20
CA TRP A 689 23.96 2.56 5.42
C TRP A 689 22.45 2.58 5.60
N TYR A 690 21.94 3.29 6.61
CA TYR A 690 20.53 3.23 7.00
C TYR A 690 19.57 3.59 5.87
N ALA A 691 19.70 4.78 5.29
CA ALA A 691 18.83 5.22 4.20
C ALA A 691 18.92 4.30 2.96
N LEU A 692 20.12 3.79 2.67
CA LEU A 692 20.35 2.87 1.56
C LEU A 692 19.60 1.54 1.76
N VAL A 693 19.63 0.99 2.98
CA VAL A 693 18.88 -0.22 3.34
C VAL A 693 17.38 0.01 3.24
N LEU A 694 16.86 1.13 3.73
CA LEU A 694 15.43 1.46 3.60
C LEU A 694 15.00 1.55 2.13
N VAL A 695 15.78 2.23 1.29
CA VAL A 695 15.52 2.32 -0.15
C VAL A 695 15.54 0.94 -0.80
N ALA A 696 16.50 0.09 -0.44
CA ALA A 696 16.57 -1.28 -0.94
C ALA A 696 15.34 -2.10 -0.54
N MET A 697 14.90 -1.98 0.72
CA MET A 697 13.72 -2.69 1.22
C MET A 697 12.44 -2.23 0.53
N TYR A 698 12.27 -0.91 0.32
CA TYR A 698 11.15 -0.39 -0.45
C TYR A 698 11.10 -1.01 -1.86
N ASN A 699 12.23 -0.96 -2.57
CA ASN A 699 12.31 -1.42 -3.95
C ASN A 699 12.15 -2.95 -4.10
N CYS A 700 12.68 -3.73 -3.16
CA CYS A 700 12.50 -5.18 -3.13
C CYS A 700 11.02 -5.55 -2.94
N TRP A 701 10.33 -4.86 -2.03
CA TRP A 701 8.92 -5.14 -1.78
C TRP A 701 8.00 -4.53 -2.84
N ASP A 702 8.35 -3.40 -3.48
CA ASP A 702 7.66 -2.91 -4.69
C ASP A 702 7.74 -3.93 -5.82
N LEU A 703 8.91 -4.56 -6.02
CA LEU A 703 9.09 -5.65 -6.97
C LEU A 703 8.16 -6.83 -6.67
N VAL A 704 8.17 -7.33 -5.43
CA VAL A 704 7.23 -8.39 -5.01
C VAL A 704 5.78 -7.95 -5.26
N GLY A 705 5.44 -6.73 -4.84
CA GLY A 705 4.13 -6.11 -5.01
C GLY A 705 3.63 -6.15 -6.45
N ARG A 706 4.44 -5.76 -7.43
CA ARG A 706 4.04 -5.71 -8.84
C ARG A 706 3.81 -7.09 -9.47
N TYR A 707 4.42 -8.13 -8.93
CA TYR A 707 4.22 -9.51 -9.38
C TYR A 707 3.10 -10.25 -8.63
N THR A 708 2.72 -9.80 -7.42
CA THR A 708 1.63 -10.44 -6.67
C THR A 708 0.29 -10.57 -7.43
N PRO A 709 -0.14 -9.64 -8.32
CA PRO A 709 -1.38 -9.80 -9.09
C PRO A 709 -1.34 -10.90 -10.16
N LEU A 710 -0.18 -11.52 -10.44
CA LEU A 710 -0.12 -12.74 -11.25
C LEU A 710 -0.85 -13.91 -10.56
N VAL A 711 -0.93 -13.87 -9.24
CA VAL A 711 -1.67 -14.85 -8.44
C VAL A 711 -3.13 -14.41 -8.41
N LYS A 712 -3.99 -15.08 -9.19
CA LYS A 712 -5.38 -14.68 -9.45
C LYS A 712 -6.20 -14.35 -8.18
N TRP A 713 -6.01 -15.09 -7.09
CA TRP A 713 -6.76 -14.87 -5.85
C TRP A 713 -6.26 -13.67 -5.02
N LEU A 714 -5.02 -13.21 -5.25
CA LEU A 714 -4.47 -11.99 -4.65
C LEU A 714 -4.81 -10.75 -5.49
N LYS A 715 -5.09 -10.91 -6.79
CA LYS A 715 -5.42 -9.78 -7.67
C LYS A 715 -6.73 -9.14 -7.23
N ILE A 716 -6.66 -7.87 -6.84
CA ILE A 716 -7.83 -7.09 -6.50
C ILE A 716 -8.38 -6.45 -7.76
N GLU A 717 -9.50 -6.95 -8.27
CA GLU A 717 -10.20 -6.37 -9.42
C GLU A 717 -11.42 -5.55 -9.01
N ASN A 718 -11.87 -5.73 -7.76
CA ASN A 718 -13.01 -4.98 -7.22
C ASN A 718 -12.62 -3.52 -6.96
N ARG A 719 -13.16 -2.60 -7.77
CA ARG A 719 -13.00 -1.15 -7.66
C ARG A 719 -13.15 -0.61 -6.23
N LYS A 720 -14.14 -1.10 -5.48
CA LYS A 720 -14.39 -0.67 -4.09
C LYS A 720 -13.27 -1.12 -3.15
N LEU A 721 -12.83 -2.37 -3.30
CA LEU A 721 -11.76 -2.94 -2.47
C LEU A 721 -10.42 -2.25 -2.76
N ILE A 722 -10.16 -1.87 -4.02
CA ILE A 722 -9.00 -1.05 -4.40
C ILE A 722 -9.06 0.29 -3.66
N THR A 723 -10.18 1.01 -3.72
CA THR A 723 -10.31 2.30 -3.01
C THR A 723 -10.12 2.15 -1.50
N ILE A 724 -10.69 1.13 -0.87
CA ILE A 724 -10.47 0.85 0.56
C ILE A 724 -8.99 0.62 0.86
N ALA A 725 -8.34 -0.24 0.06
CA ALA A 725 -6.93 -0.54 0.23
C ALA A 725 -6.06 0.72 0.05
N VAL A 726 -6.35 1.56 -0.94
CA VAL A 726 -5.63 2.83 -1.16
C VAL A 726 -5.81 3.80 0.01
N LEU A 727 -7.05 3.99 0.49
CA LEU A 727 -7.31 4.88 1.63
C LEU A 727 -6.64 4.36 2.91
N SER A 728 -6.61 3.04 3.11
CA SER A 728 -5.93 2.44 4.27
C SER A 728 -4.42 2.72 4.32
N ARG A 729 -3.77 2.94 3.17
CA ARG A 729 -2.34 3.29 3.11
C ARG A 729 -2.02 4.61 3.78
N TYR A 730 -2.98 5.54 3.92
CA TYR A 730 -2.76 6.81 4.62
C TYR A 730 -2.52 6.62 6.13
N LEU A 731 -2.85 5.46 6.69
CA LEU A 731 -2.44 5.09 8.05
C LEU A 731 -0.93 4.89 8.18
N LEU A 732 -0.22 4.67 7.06
CA LEU A 732 1.24 4.57 7.07
C LEU A 732 1.88 5.91 7.42
N ILE A 733 1.33 7.05 6.98
CA ILE A 733 1.93 8.38 7.26
C ILE A 733 2.13 8.60 8.77
N PRO A 734 1.10 8.53 9.63
CA PRO A 734 1.31 8.66 11.07
C PRO A 734 2.17 7.53 11.65
N ALA A 735 2.10 6.30 11.11
CA ALA A 735 2.93 5.19 11.56
C ALA A 735 4.44 5.44 11.30
N PHE A 736 4.80 6.03 10.16
CA PHE A 736 6.15 6.44 9.82
C PHE A 736 6.67 7.52 10.75
N TYR A 737 5.86 8.56 11.02
CA TYR A 737 6.22 9.62 11.98
C TYR A 737 6.41 9.09 13.39
N PHE A 738 5.50 8.23 13.86
CA PHE A 738 5.61 7.58 15.16
C PHE A 738 6.89 6.73 15.26
N THR A 739 7.16 5.94 14.22
CA THR A 739 8.32 5.06 14.16
C THR A 739 9.63 5.81 14.10
N ALA A 740 9.71 6.93 13.38
CA ALA A 740 10.92 7.76 13.34
C ALA A 740 11.29 8.32 14.72
N LYS A 741 10.30 8.57 15.60
CA LYS A 741 10.53 9.17 16.90
C LYS A 741 10.61 8.15 18.05
N TYR A 742 9.88 7.04 17.99
CA TYR A 742 9.75 6.06 19.08
C TYR A 742 10.10 4.63 18.67
N GLY A 743 10.07 4.35 17.38
CA GLY A 743 10.39 3.04 16.83
C GLY A 743 11.89 2.86 16.67
N ASP A 744 12.29 1.59 16.57
CA ASP A 744 13.65 1.26 16.18
C ASP A 744 13.80 1.21 14.65
N GLN A 745 15.04 0.98 14.21
CA GLN A 745 15.36 0.79 12.80
C GLN A 745 14.58 -0.38 12.14
N GLY A 746 14.20 -1.41 12.90
CA GLY A 746 13.46 -2.57 12.41
C GLY A 746 12.02 -2.23 12.03
N TRP A 747 11.33 -1.46 12.85
CA TRP A 747 9.99 -0.95 12.55
C TRP A 747 9.98 -0.07 11.31
N MET A 748 11.01 0.76 11.12
CA MET A 748 11.12 1.58 9.92
C MET A 748 11.29 0.70 8.68
N ILE A 749 12.17 -0.30 8.73
CA ILE A 749 12.36 -1.27 7.65
C ILE A 749 11.04 -1.99 7.31
N MET A 750 10.28 -2.42 8.33
CA MET A 750 8.99 -3.08 8.14
C MET A 750 7.97 -2.16 7.47
N LEU A 751 7.81 -0.93 7.94
CA LEU A 751 6.87 0.03 7.35
C LEU A 751 7.24 0.38 5.91
N VAL A 752 8.54 0.53 5.61
CA VAL A 752 9.05 0.74 4.26
C VAL A 752 8.77 -0.46 3.34
N SER A 753 8.87 -1.67 3.88
CA SER A 753 8.52 -2.91 3.17
C SER A 753 7.02 -2.95 2.82
N VAL A 754 6.15 -2.62 3.78
CA VAL A 754 4.69 -2.53 3.55
C VAL A 754 4.37 -1.43 2.54
N LEU A 755 5.04 -0.28 2.64
CA LEU A 755 4.87 0.83 1.70
C LEU A 755 5.18 0.41 0.27
N GLY A 756 6.30 -0.29 0.05
CA GLY A 756 6.71 -0.85 -1.24
C GLY A 756 5.73 -1.90 -1.76
N LEU A 757 5.42 -2.92 -0.95
CA LEU A 757 4.50 -4.00 -1.34
C LEU A 757 3.14 -3.46 -1.79
N THR A 758 2.55 -2.59 -0.98
CA THR A 758 1.23 -2.01 -1.28
C THR A 758 1.26 -1.04 -2.46
N ASN A 759 2.38 -0.32 -2.66
CA ASN A 759 2.57 0.54 -3.83
C ASN A 759 2.54 -0.29 -5.13
N GLY A 760 3.38 -1.31 -5.21
CA GLY A 760 3.51 -2.16 -6.40
C GLY A 760 2.22 -2.94 -6.70
N HIS A 761 1.62 -3.55 -5.68
CA HIS A 761 0.42 -4.37 -5.82
C HIS A 761 -0.77 -3.57 -6.36
N LEU A 762 -1.11 -2.46 -5.71
CA LEU A 762 -2.30 -1.68 -6.08
C LEU A 762 -2.10 -0.96 -7.42
N THR A 763 -0.89 -0.50 -7.72
CA THR A 763 -0.57 0.11 -9.03
C THR A 763 -0.84 -0.85 -10.18
N VAL A 764 -0.37 -2.10 -10.08
CA VAL A 764 -0.60 -3.11 -11.13
C VAL A 764 -2.07 -3.53 -11.20
N CYS A 765 -2.76 -3.69 -10.07
CA CYS A 765 -4.19 -3.98 -10.06
C CYS A 765 -4.99 -2.91 -10.81
N ILE A 766 -4.67 -1.63 -10.62
CA ILE A 766 -5.34 -0.52 -11.32
C ILE A 766 -4.98 -0.52 -12.81
N LEU A 767 -3.68 -0.53 -13.16
CA LEU A 767 -3.23 -0.35 -14.53
C LEU A 767 -3.50 -1.56 -15.45
N THR A 768 -3.72 -2.75 -14.89
CA THR A 768 -4.15 -3.93 -15.66
C THR A 768 -5.67 -4.05 -15.81
N THR A 769 -6.45 -3.36 -14.95
CA THR A 769 -7.91 -3.46 -14.95
C THR A 769 -8.58 -2.25 -15.62
N ALA A 770 -8.01 -1.05 -15.48
CA ALA A 770 -8.57 0.18 -16.03
C ALA A 770 -8.73 0.18 -17.57
N PRO A 771 -7.77 -0.33 -18.37
CA PRO A 771 -7.89 -0.32 -19.84
C PRO A 771 -8.98 -1.22 -20.42
N ASN A 772 -9.42 -2.25 -19.69
CA ASN A 772 -10.40 -3.23 -20.20
C ASN A 772 -11.85 -2.72 -20.19
N GLY A 773 -12.13 -1.58 -19.54
CA GLY A 773 -13.47 -0.96 -19.52
C GLY A 773 -14.58 -1.81 -18.89
N TYR A 774 -15.77 -1.21 -18.76
CA TYR A 774 -17.01 -1.89 -18.34
C TYR A 774 -17.54 -2.73 -19.52
N LYS A 775 -16.96 -3.90 -19.78
CA LYS A 775 -17.52 -4.89 -20.71
C LYS A 775 -18.08 -6.11 -19.98
N ASP A 776 -18.74 -5.89 -18.85
CA ASP A 776 -19.57 -6.91 -18.21
C ASP A 776 -21.01 -6.76 -18.71
N CYS A 777 -21.45 -7.72 -19.53
CA CYS A 777 -22.80 -7.80 -20.09
C CYS A 777 -23.90 -7.82 -19.00
N SER A 778 -23.55 -8.15 -17.76
CA SER A 778 -24.41 -8.07 -16.59
C SER A 778 -24.76 -6.62 -16.18
N PHE A 779 -23.89 -5.64 -16.47
CA PHE A 779 -24.16 -4.25 -16.16
C PHE A 779 -25.12 -3.61 -17.16
N GLU A 780 -25.09 -3.98 -18.45
CA GLU A 780 -26.09 -3.52 -19.42
C GLU A 780 -27.49 -4.00 -19.06
N LEU A 781 -27.64 -5.22 -18.53
CA LEU A 781 -28.91 -5.70 -18.02
C LEU A 781 -29.30 -4.99 -16.72
N SER A 782 -28.37 -4.76 -15.78
CA SER A 782 -28.65 -4.02 -14.54
C SER A 782 -28.94 -2.53 -14.78
N VAL A 783 -28.32 -1.92 -15.80
CA VAL A 783 -28.52 -0.54 -16.22
C VAL A 783 -29.75 -0.45 -17.10
N THR A 784 -30.12 -1.47 -17.86
CA THR A 784 -31.39 -1.51 -18.59
C THR A 784 -32.55 -1.75 -17.65
N ILE A 785 -32.39 -2.62 -16.65
CA ILE A 785 -33.36 -2.84 -15.55
C ILE A 785 -33.42 -1.61 -14.65
N SER A 786 -32.29 -0.95 -14.34
CA SER A 786 -32.27 0.33 -13.61
C SER A 786 -32.83 1.48 -14.46
N LYS A 787 -32.61 1.52 -15.78
CA LYS A 787 -33.21 2.49 -16.71
C LYS A 787 -34.67 2.16 -17.05
N MET A 788 -35.13 0.95 -16.79
CA MET A 788 -36.54 0.55 -16.89
C MET A 788 -37.26 0.81 -15.56
N ALA A 789 -36.59 0.60 -14.42
CA ALA A 789 -37.07 0.96 -13.09
C ALA A 789 -37.09 2.49 -12.90
N ASP A 790 -36.06 3.22 -13.32
CA ASP A 790 -36.02 4.69 -13.35
C ASP A 790 -37.05 5.27 -14.34
N ARG A 791 -37.43 4.51 -15.38
CA ARG A 791 -38.51 4.92 -16.31
C ARG A 791 -39.91 4.83 -15.72
N TYR A 792 -40.09 4.10 -14.62
CA TYR A 792 -41.38 4.01 -13.92
C TYR A 792 -41.50 4.98 -12.74
N GLU A 793 -40.40 5.54 -12.21
CA GLU A 793 -40.41 6.49 -11.08
C GLU A 793 -40.04 7.94 -11.44
N HIS A 794 -39.57 8.21 -12.67
CA HIS A 794 -39.24 9.56 -13.13
C HIS A 794 -39.92 9.94 -14.44
N GLN A 795 -41.18 10.39 -14.35
CA GLN A 795 -41.62 11.53 -15.15
C GLN A 795 -41.05 12.83 -14.54
N ALA A 796 -39.74 13.02 -14.67
CA ALA A 796 -39.07 14.31 -14.46
C ALA A 796 -38.24 14.62 -15.72
N PRO A 797 -38.31 15.85 -16.27
CA PRO A 797 -37.85 16.15 -17.62
C PRO A 797 -36.33 16.06 -17.77
N GLU A 798 -35.91 15.80 -19.00
CA GLU A 798 -34.53 15.73 -19.50
C GLU A 798 -33.58 16.78 -18.90
N LYS A 799 -32.35 16.35 -18.56
CA LYS A 799 -31.12 17.15 -18.31
C LYS A 799 -31.38 18.58 -17.79
N LEU A 800 -31.49 18.74 -16.46
CA LEU A 800 -31.43 20.07 -15.82
C LEU A 800 -30.08 20.75 -16.08
N GLN A 801 -30.06 21.64 -17.08
CA GLN A 801 -28.94 22.51 -17.45
C GLN A 801 -28.52 23.38 -16.23
N GLY A 802 -27.21 23.53 -15.99
CA GLY A 802 -26.69 24.39 -14.92
C GLY A 802 -26.45 23.74 -13.54
N LYS A 803 -26.60 22.41 -13.39
CA LYS A 803 -26.31 21.69 -12.11
C LYS A 803 -24.89 21.98 -11.56
N TYR A 804 -23.86 21.87 -12.41
CA TYR A 804 -22.47 22.12 -12.00
C TYR A 804 -22.22 23.59 -11.64
N GLN A 805 -22.86 24.53 -12.34
CA GLN A 805 -22.77 25.95 -12.00
C GLN A 805 -23.36 26.21 -10.61
N ALA A 806 -24.53 25.61 -10.30
CA ALA A 806 -25.12 25.69 -8.98
C ALA A 806 -24.21 25.09 -7.90
N MET A 807 -23.59 23.93 -8.14
CA MET A 807 -22.64 23.33 -7.21
C MET A 807 -21.49 24.29 -6.87
N VAL A 808 -20.85 24.88 -7.87
CA VAL A 808 -19.75 25.84 -7.65
C VAL A 808 -20.23 27.05 -6.85
N VAL A 809 -21.39 27.63 -7.20
CA VAL A 809 -21.95 28.78 -6.47
C VAL A 809 -22.25 28.42 -5.02
N TYR A 810 -22.91 27.28 -4.76
CA TYR A 810 -23.20 26.83 -3.39
C TYR A 810 -21.93 26.52 -2.60
N CYS A 811 -20.88 26.00 -3.23
CA CYS A 811 -19.58 25.82 -2.59
C CYS A 811 -19.00 27.17 -2.15
N ILE A 812 -18.98 28.18 -3.02
CA ILE A 812 -18.49 29.53 -2.68
C ILE A 812 -19.33 30.16 -1.56
N LEU A 813 -20.66 30.03 -1.62
CA LEU A 813 -21.56 30.51 -0.57
C LEU A 813 -21.29 29.81 0.77
N GLY A 814 -20.98 28.51 0.74
CA GLY A 814 -20.53 27.75 1.91
C GLY A 814 -19.18 28.25 2.46
N ILE A 815 -18.24 28.60 1.58
CA ILE A 815 -16.95 29.20 1.99
C ILE A 815 -17.23 30.52 2.73
N GLY A 816 -18.04 31.41 2.15
CA GLY A 816 -18.39 32.70 2.77
C GLY A 816 -19.07 32.59 4.12
N SER A 817 -19.88 31.55 4.37
CA SER A 817 -20.55 31.39 5.67
C SER A 817 -19.61 31.02 6.82
N LEU A 818 -18.39 30.53 6.57
CA LEU A 818 -17.45 30.18 7.64
C LEU A 818 -16.10 30.90 7.55
N VAL A 819 -15.71 31.44 6.39
CA VAL A 819 -14.38 32.01 6.17
C VAL A 819 -14.09 33.16 7.14
N SER A 820 -15.05 34.05 7.39
CA SER A 820 -14.90 35.19 8.30
C SER A 820 -14.56 34.73 9.72
N TRP A 821 -15.35 33.79 10.25
CA TRP A 821 -15.18 33.27 11.61
C TRP A 821 -13.91 32.41 11.75
N ASN A 822 -13.66 31.53 10.77
CA ASN A 822 -12.44 30.74 10.74
C ASN A 822 -11.19 31.61 10.64
N SER A 823 -11.28 32.74 9.93
CA SER A 823 -10.19 33.70 9.85
C SER A 823 -9.89 34.32 11.20
N MET A 824 -10.91 34.70 11.97
CA MET A 824 -10.73 35.20 13.34
C MET A 824 -10.06 34.16 14.26
N LEU A 825 -10.53 32.90 14.22
CA LEU A 825 -9.95 31.84 15.04
C LEU A 825 -8.49 31.53 14.66
N SER A 826 -8.17 31.55 13.37
CA SER A 826 -6.83 31.19 12.89
C SER A 826 -5.76 32.24 13.23
N ILE A 827 -6.15 33.50 13.44
CA ILE A 827 -5.25 34.58 13.90
C ILE A 827 -5.28 34.77 15.42
N ALA A 828 -5.69 33.74 16.19
CA ALA A 828 -5.76 33.81 17.65
C ALA A 828 -4.43 34.28 18.28
N ASP A 829 -3.29 33.89 17.72
CA ASP A 829 -1.98 34.33 18.20
C ASP A 829 -1.73 35.83 18.04
N TYR A 830 -2.32 36.48 17.04
CA TYR A 830 -2.37 37.94 16.95
C TYR A 830 -3.17 38.54 18.12
N TYR A 831 -4.37 38.00 18.39
CA TYR A 831 -5.20 38.51 19.47
C TYR A 831 -4.59 38.27 20.85
N TYR A 832 -3.92 37.15 21.10
CA TYR A 832 -3.19 36.92 22.34
C TYR A 832 -2.02 37.90 22.53
N LYS A 833 -1.39 38.34 21.45
CA LYS A 833 -0.36 39.38 21.51
C LYS A 833 -0.95 40.76 21.83
N VAL A 834 -2.12 41.09 21.25
CA VAL A 834 -2.78 42.39 21.45
C VAL A 834 -3.51 42.47 22.80
N PHE A 835 -4.07 41.35 23.29
CA PHE A 835 -4.89 41.26 24.50
C PHE A 835 -4.33 40.21 25.48
N PRO A 836 -3.13 40.43 26.06
CA PRO A 836 -2.43 39.41 26.85
C PRO A 836 -3.13 39.05 28.17
N HIS A 837 -3.93 39.96 28.73
CA HIS A 837 -4.68 39.74 29.97
C HIS A 837 -6.05 39.08 29.76
N TYR A 838 -6.45 38.83 28.51
CA TYR A 838 -7.72 38.20 28.18
C TYR A 838 -7.46 36.84 27.53
N HIS A 839 -8.52 36.05 27.35
CA HIS A 839 -8.44 34.77 26.64
C HIS A 839 -9.27 34.82 25.33
N PRO A 840 -8.80 35.53 24.28
CA PRO A 840 -9.62 35.84 23.10
C PRO A 840 -10.26 34.62 22.44
N SER A 841 -9.54 33.51 22.28
CA SER A 841 -10.07 32.30 21.64
C SER A 841 -11.34 31.75 22.31
N ARG A 842 -11.46 31.90 23.64
CA ARG A 842 -12.58 31.37 24.44
C ARG A 842 -13.66 32.42 24.71
N VAL A 843 -13.26 33.67 24.95
CA VAL A 843 -14.25 34.74 25.19
C VAL A 843 -14.99 35.08 23.90
N LEU A 844 -14.31 35.16 22.76
CA LEU A 844 -14.96 35.48 21.49
C LEU A 844 -15.96 34.38 21.09
N THR A 845 -15.63 33.11 21.33
CA THR A 845 -16.59 32.00 21.13
C THR A 845 -17.79 32.12 22.07
N LEU A 846 -17.59 32.45 23.35
CA LEU A 846 -18.70 32.68 24.30
C LEU A 846 -19.58 33.89 23.94
N VAL A 847 -19.05 34.90 23.28
CA VAL A 847 -19.86 36.04 22.78
C VAL A 847 -20.60 35.66 21.50
N TYR A 848 -19.96 34.93 20.59
CA TYR A 848 -20.55 34.54 19.31
C TYR A 848 -21.76 33.60 19.48
N GLN A 849 -21.63 32.56 20.30
CA GLN A 849 -22.59 31.44 20.32
C GLN A 849 -23.99 31.80 20.85
N PRO A 850 -24.16 32.58 21.93
CA PRO A 850 -25.50 32.96 22.41
C PRO A 850 -26.29 33.77 21.39
N PHE A 851 -25.62 34.66 20.66
CA PHE A 851 -26.26 35.44 19.59
C PHE A 851 -26.62 34.55 18.40
N ALA A 852 -25.76 33.60 18.02
CA ALA A 852 -26.08 32.63 16.98
C ALA A 852 -27.27 31.74 17.38
N LEU A 853 -27.21 31.09 18.55
CA LEU A 853 -28.22 30.17 19.04
C LEU A 853 -29.57 30.86 19.30
N GLY A 854 -29.57 32.01 19.97
CA GLY A 854 -30.78 32.77 20.25
C GLY A 854 -31.47 33.23 18.95
N THR A 855 -30.69 33.72 17.99
CA THR A 855 -31.21 34.19 16.71
C THR A 855 -31.77 33.04 15.87
N ILE A 856 -31.08 31.88 15.79
CA ILE A 856 -31.60 30.75 15.00
C ILE A 856 -32.90 30.19 15.61
N VAL A 857 -33.03 30.15 16.94
CA VAL A 857 -34.26 29.68 17.60
C VAL A 857 -35.44 30.58 17.23
N ILE A 858 -35.25 31.91 17.28
CA ILE A 858 -36.28 32.89 16.90
C ILE A 858 -36.64 32.74 15.41
N LEU A 859 -35.62 32.65 14.54
CA LEU A 859 -35.82 32.54 13.09
C LEU A 859 -36.44 31.21 12.68
N ALA A 860 -36.08 30.10 13.32
CA ALA A 860 -36.67 28.79 13.06
C ALA A 860 -38.13 28.73 13.54
N TYR A 861 -38.46 29.40 14.65
CA TYR A 861 -39.84 29.52 15.12
C TYR A 861 -40.71 30.34 14.15
N HIS A 862 -40.17 31.43 13.59
CA HIS A 862 -40.86 32.30 12.62
C HIS A 862 -40.54 31.99 11.14
N GLU A 863 -39.93 30.84 10.85
CA GLU A 863 -39.37 30.52 9.52
C GLU A 863 -40.37 30.73 8.38
N SER A 864 -41.61 30.28 8.53
CA SER A 864 -42.63 30.37 7.49
C SER A 864 -43.13 31.80 7.21
N LYS A 865 -42.84 32.76 8.10
CA LYS A 865 -43.23 34.17 7.96
C LYS A 865 -42.11 35.03 7.36
N ILE A 866 -40.87 34.55 7.34
CA ILE A 866 -39.70 35.33 6.91
C ILE A 866 -39.16 34.76 5.61
N SER A 867 -38.96 35.61 4.61
CA SER A 867 -38.35 35.19 3.34
C SER A 867 -36.89 34.78 3.52
N THR A 868 -36.51 33.62 2.95
CA THR A 868 -35.13 33.10 2.97
C THR A 868 -34.15 34.04 2.28
N ARG A 869 -34.57 34.68 1.17
CA ARG A 869 -33.79 35.73 0.49
C ARG A 869 -33.35 36.85 1.42
N LYS A 870 -34.29 37.37 2.24
CA LYS A 870 -34.00 38.47 3.18
C LYS A 870 -33.00 38.02 4.24
N ARG A 871 -33.19 36.81 4.81
CA ARG A 871 -32.28 36.24 5.81
C ARG A 871 -30.84 36.13 5.28
N ASN A 872 -30.67 35.47 4.15
CA ASN A 872 -29.33 35.21 3.58
C ASN A 872 -28.64 36.51 3.15
N LEU A 873 -29.36 37.45 2.53
CA LEU A 873 -28.77 38.72 2.10
C LEU A 873 -28.35 39.59 3.28
N ILE A 874 -29.20 39.71 4.31
CA ILE A 874 -28.85 40.42 5.55
C ILE A 874 -27.61 39.77 6.18
N GLY A 875 -27.58 38.44 6.27
CA GLY A 875 -26.48 37.71 6.88
C GLY A 875 -25.15 37.88 6.14
N TYR A 876 -25.11 37.72 4.82
CA TYR A 876 -23.86 37.93 4.04
C TYR A 876 -23.39 39.40 4.05
N ILE A 877 -24.33 40.37 4.04
CA ILE A 877 -23.99 41.79 4.22
C ILE A 877 -23.39 42.03 5.61
N LEU A 878 -23.99 41.44 6.66
CA LEU A 878 -23.47 41.53 8.02
C LEU A 878 -22.08 40.89 8.15
N TYR A 879 -21.81 39.75 7.50
CA TYR A 879 -20.46 39.17 7.43
C TYR A 879 -19.47 40.15 6.83
N THR A 880 -19.78 40.71 5.66
CA THR A 880 -18.89 41.66 4.95
C THR A 880 -18.63 42.92 5.77
N ILE A 881 -19.66 43.50 6.39
CA ILE A 881 -19.53 44.68 7.25
C ILE A 881 -18.69 44.33 8.49
N SER A 882 -18.96 43.18 9.13
CA SER A 882 -18.27 42.77 10.36
C SER A 882 -16.77 42.51 10.10
N THR A 883 -16.40 41.81 9.02
CA THR A 883 -14.98 41.60 8.68
C THR A 883 -14.28 42.91 8.32
N PHE A 884 -14.96 43.79 7.59
CA PHE A 884 -14.43 45.11 7.27
C PHE A 884 -14.23 45.96 8.54
N LEU A 885 -15.17 45.91 9.49
CA LEU A 885 -15.05 46.60 10.77
C LEU A 885 -13.86 46.09 11.60
N LEU A 886 -13.47 44.82 11.50
CA LEU A 886 -12.24 44.35 12.15
C LEU A 886 -10.98 45.02 11.59
N ILE A 887 -10.92 45.22 10.27
CA ILE A 887 -9.83 45.95 9.62
C ILE A 887 -9.82 47.41 10.09
N VAL A 888 -11.00 48.05 10.12
CA VAL A 888 -11.15 49.43 10.60
C VAL A 888 -10.74 49.56 12.07
N LEU A 889 -11.16 48.62 12.93
CA LEU A 889 -10.83 48.59 14.36
C LEU A 889 -9.31 48.46 14.56
N ASP A 890 -8.64 47.59 13.81
CA ASP A 890 -7.18 47.46 13.87
C ASP A 890 -6.45 48.73 13.40
N LEU A 891 -6.92 49.34 12.32
CA LEU A 891 -6.34 50.57 11.76
C LEU A 891 -6.53 51.75 12.72
N ALA A 892 -7.72 51.92 13.28
CA ALA A 892 -8.06 53.00 14.21
C ALA A 892 -7.26 52.91 15.52
N THR A 893 -7.05 51.68 16.02
CA THR A 893 -6.28 51.43 17.26
C THR A 893 -4.78 51.34 17.01
N LYS A 894 -4.33 51.36 15.75
CA LYS A 894 -2.95 51.08 15.34
C LYS A 894 -2.42 49.74 15.89
N GLY A 895 -3.30 48.75 16.10
CA GLY A 895 -2.98 47.46 16.72
C GLY A 895 -2.65 47.54 18.21
N ARG A 896 -3.05 48.62 18.91
CA ARG A 896 -2.90 48.75 20.36
C ARG A 896 -4.07 48.05 21.06
N GLY A 897 -3.75 47.24 22.07
CA GLY A 897 -4.74 46.58 22.92
C GLY A 897 -5.42 47.53 23.91
N GLY A 898 -6.22 46.97 24.80
CA GLY A 898 -6.94 47.69 25.85
C GLY A 898 -8.40 47.26 25.95
N ILE A 899 -9.10 47.70 27.00
CA ILE A 899 -10.49 47.29 27.25
C ILE A 899 -11.45 47.80 26.17
N GLY A 900 -11.29 49.03 25.68
CA GLY A 900 -12.12 49.61 24.62
C GLY A 900 -12.05 48.84 23.29
N PRO A 901 -10.85 48.64 22.70
CA PRO A 901 -10.68 47.80 21.52
C PRO A 901 -11.18 46.36 21.70
N TYR A 902 -11.05 45.80 22.91
CA TYR A 902 -11.53 44.46 23.23
C TYR A 902 -13.06 44.38 23.27
N ILE A 903 -13.73 45.37 23.86
CA ILE A 903 -15.20 45.48 23.82
C ILE A 903 -15.68 45.68 22.38
N GLY A 904 -15.00 46.51 21.59
CA GLY A 904 -15.29 46.68 20.16
C GLY A 904 -15.15 45.38 19.38
N LEU A 905 -14.11 44.59 19.64
CA LEU A 905 -13.94 43.26 19.07
C LEU A 905 -15.09 42.32 19.45
N CYS A 906 -15.51 42.31 20.73
CA CYS A 906 -16.64 41.50 21.19
C CYS A 906 -17.96 41.91 20.52
N ALA A 907 -18.20 43.21 20.33
CA ALA A 907 -19.39 43.71 19.63
C ALA A 907 -19.45 43.23 18.17
N VAL A 908 -18.32 43.27 17.45
CA VAL A 908 -18.22 42.73 16.08
C VAL A 908 -18.39 41.19 16.06
N VAL A 909 -17.96 40.51 17.11
CA VAL A 909 -18.18 39.06 17.23
C VAL A 909 -19.64 38.70 17.48
N ALA A 910 -20.37 39.50 18.25
CA ALA A 910 -21.82 39.34 18.39
C ALA A 910 -22.55 39.51 17.04
N SER A 911 -22.11 40.47 16.19
CA SER A 911 -22.67 40.62 14.84
C SER A 911 -22.35 39.45 13.91
N PHE A 912 -21.18 38.79 14.06
CA PHE A 912 -20.91 37.52 13.37
C PHE A 912 -21.87 36.41 13.78
N GLY A 913 -22.24 36.31 15.07
CA GLY A 913 -23.22 35.32 15.53
C GLY A 913 -24.60 35.53 14.90
N LEU A 914 -25.05 36.79 14.80
CA LEU A 914 -26.28 37.18 14.10
C LEU A 914 -26.22 36.84 12.60
N ALA A 915 -25.09 37.13 11.95
CA ALA A 915 -24.84 36.79 10.55
C ALA A 915 -24.89 35.27 10.31
N ASP A 916 -24.27 34.47 11.19
CA ASP A 916 -24.25 33.01 11.05
C ASP A 916 -25.62 32.38 11.18
N ALA A 917 -26.39 32.76 12.19
CA ALA A 917 -27.75 32.25 12.36
C ALA A 917 -28.69 32.60 11.19
N THR A 918 -28.51 33.78 10.59
CA THR A 918 -29.32 34.21 9.45
C THR A 918 -28.94 33.44 8.18
N VAL A 919 -27.64 33.27 7.88
CA VAL A 919 -27.16 32.55 6.70
C VAL A 919 -27.28 31.04 6.85
N GLN A 920 -26.74 30.41 7.90
CA GLN A 920 -26.76 28.95 8.03
C GLN A 920 -28.19 28.41 8.05
N GLY A 921 -29.07 29.00 8.86
CA GLY A 921 -30.47 28.57 8.91
C GLY A 921 -31.20 28.80 7.60
N GLY A 922 -30.96 29.93 6.92
CA GLY A 922 -31.59 30.25 5.64
C GLY A 922 -31.10 29.36 4.50
N MET A 923 -29.78 29.20 4.35
CA MET A 923 -29.16 28.39 3.31
C MET A 923 -29.45 26.90 3.48
N ILE A 924 -29.32 26.33 4.67
CA ILE A 924 -29.61 24.91 4.91
C ILE A 924 -31.10 24.62 4.75
N GLY A 925 -31.97 25.54 5.19
CA GLY A 925 -33.40 25.45 4.92
C GLY A 925 -33.73 25.43 3.42
N ASP A 926 -33.20 26.37 2.64
CA ASP A 926 -33.41 26.44 1.18
C ASP A 926 -32.82 25.22 0.46
N LEU A 927 -31.62 24.77 0.86
CA LEU A 927 -30.95 23.60 0.30
C LEU A 927 -31.67 22.29 0.61
N SER A 928 -32.42 22.23 1.72
CA SER A 928 -33.24 21.06 2.07
C SER A 928 -34.37 20.81 1.07
N LEU A 929 -34.73 21.82 0.27
CA LEU A 929 -35.70 21.71 -0.84
C LEU A 929 -35.10 21.07 -2.10
N MET A 930 -33.78 20.88 -2.13
CA MET A 930 -33.03 20.56 -3.35
C MET A 930 -32.36 19.19 -3.28
N CYS A 931 -31.72 18.79 -4.37
CA CYS A 931 -31.00 17.52 -4.42
C CYS A 931 -29.80 17.47 -3.44
N PRO A 932 -29.50 16.28 -2.87
CA PRO A 932 -28.42 16.09 -1.88
C PRO A 932 -27.05 16.62 -2.30
N GLU A 933 -26.74 16.64 -3.60
CA GLU A 933 -25.44 17.06 -4.08
C GLU A 933 -25.23 18.58 -3.95
N LEU A 934 -26.29 19.38 -3.94
CA LEU A 934 -26.19 20.83 -3.67
C LEU A 934 -25.99 21.10 -2.17
N VAL A 935 -26.69 20.36 -1.31
CA VAL A 935 -26.46 20.37 0.15
C VAL A 935 -25.00 20.03 0.44
N GLN A 936 -24.50 18.96 -0.19
CA GLN A 936 -23.12 18.52 -0.02
C GLN A 936 -22.11 19.54 -0.55
N SER A 937 -22.39 20.22 -1.67
CA SER A 937 -21.50 21.27 -2.19
C SER A 937 -21.37 22.44 -1.23
N PHE A 938 -22.49 22.89 -0.64
CA PHE A 938 -22.48 23.94 0.39
C PHE A 938 -21.72 23.50 1.64
N MET A 939 -22.00 22.28 2.14
CA MET A 939 -21.29 21.72 3.29
C MET A 939 -19.79 21.56 3.02
N GLY A 940 -19.41 21.11 1.83
CA GLY A 940 -18.04 21.05 1.37
C GLY A 940 -17.38 22.43 1.39
N GLY A 941 -18.10 23.46 0.95
CA GLY A 941 -17.68 24.87 1.05
C GLY A 941 -17.33 25.30 2.48
N LEU A 942 -18.13 24.93 3.48
CA LEU A 942 -17.84 25.22 4.90
C LEU A 942 -16.48 24.63 5.34
N ALA A 943 -16.14 23.41 4.92
CA ALA A 943 -14.85 22.81 5.23
C ALA A 943 -13.71 23.38 4.38
N VAL A 944 -13.96 23.73 3.12
CA VAL A 944 -12.98 24.44 2.28
C VAL A 944 -12.57 25.74 2.96
N ALA A 945 -13.52 26.47 3.58
CA ALA A 945 -13.17 27.65 4.37
C ALA A 945 -12.17 27.34 5.49
N GLY A 946 -12.35 26.25 6.26
CA GLY A 946 -11.41 25.86 7.33
C GLY A 946 -10.03 25.43 6.81
N ALA A 947 -9.98 24.68 5.71
CA ALA A 947 -8.73 24.26 5.10
C ALA A 947 -7.98 25.45 4.46
N LEU A 948 -8.72 26.34 3.79
CA LEU A 948 -8.19 27.55 3.17
C LEU A 948 -7.59 28.48 4.23
N THR A 949 -8.30 28.73 5.33
CA THR A 949 -7.81 29.60 6.41
C THR A 949 -6.58 29.01 7.10
N SER A 950 -6.54 27.70 7.31
CA SER A 950 -5.37 27.00 7.86
C SER A 950 -4.15 27.11 6.95
N ALA A 951 -4.31 26.86 5.65
CA ALA A 951 -3.23 26.96 4.67
C ALA A 951 -2.69 28.39 4.56
N LEU A 952 -3.58 29.37 4.44
CA LEU A 952 -3.22 30.78 4.44
C LEU A 952 -2.52 31.19 5.74
N ARG A 953 -2.94 30.68 6.91
CA ARG A 953 -2.26 30.98 8.18
C ARG A 953 -0.84 30.42 8.22
N LEU A 954 -0.62 29.20 7.74
CA LEU A 954 0.71 28.60 7.65
C LEU A 954 1.62 29.40 6.70
N ILE A 955 1.10 29.77 5.52
CA ILE A 955 1.81 30.59 4.53
C ILE A 955 2.16 31.97 5.12
N THR A 956 1.20 32.66 5.72
CA THR A 956 1.43 33.99 6.30
C THR A 956 2.40 33.94 7.47
N LYS A 957 2.36 32.90 8.31
CA LYS A 957 3.37 32.71 9.35
C LYS A 957 4.75 32.55 8.72
N ALA A 958 4.91 31.62 7.79
CA ALA A 958 6.20 31.37 7.14
C ALA A 958 6.75 32.61 6.40
N ALA A 959 5.88 33.37 5.73
CA ALA A 959 6.26 34.54 4.94
C ALA A 959 6.61 35.76 5.80
N PHE A 960 5.88 36.00 6.89
CA PHE A 960 5.99 37.24 7.67
C PHE A 960 6.72 37.09 9.02
N GLU A 961 7.09 35.88 9.46
CA GLU A 961 7.72 35.63 10.76
C GLU A 961 8.97 36.49 11.00
N LYS A 962 9.78 36.73 9.97
CA LYS A 962 11.01 37.54 10.05
C LYS A 962 10.80 39.05 9.85
N THR A 963 9.57 39.50 9.63
CA THR A 963 9.27 40.91 9.31
C THR A 963 8.79 41.70 10.53
N ASN A 964 9.15 42.99 10.60
CA ASN A 964 8.63 43.90 11.63
C ASN A 964 7.09 43.99 11.54
N ASN A 965 6.41 43.73 12.66
CA ASN A 965 4.95 43.60 12.75
C ASN A 965 4.35 42.55 11.80
N GLY A 966 5.10 41.49 11.48
CA GLY A 966 4.66 40.44 10.56
C GLY A 966 3.32 39.79 10.93
N LEU A 967 3.07 39.56 12.22
CA LEU A 967 1.82 38.99 12.72
C LEU A 967 0.59 39.86 12.39
N ARG A 968 0.73 41.19 12.54
CA ARG A 968 -0.32 42.17 12.24
C ARG A 968 -0.55 42.28 10.72
N LYS A 969 0.52 42.35 9.94
CA LYS A 969 0.42 42.38 8.46
C LYS A 969 -0.25 41.11 7.92
N GLY A 970 0.13 39.95 8.47
CA GLY A 970 -0.51 38.68 8.19
C GLY A 970 -2.00 38.70 8.52
N ALA A 971 -2.38 39.16 9.72
CA ALA A 971 -3.78 39.27 10.14
C ALA A 971 -4.61 40.20 9.24
N LEU A 972 -4.10 41.39 8.89
CA LEU A 972 -4.78 42.34 8.02
C LEU A 972 -4.99 41.80 6.59
N MET A 973 -3.96 41.20 6.00
CA MET A 973 -4.06 40.57 4.68
C MET A 973 -5.12 39.46 4.69
N PHE A 974 -5.15 38.68 5.77
CA PHE A 974 -6.06 37.56 5.95
C PHE A 974 -7.53 38.00 6.11
N LEU A 975 -7.77 39.05 6.89
CA LEU A 975 -9.10 39.66 7.02
C LEU A 975 -9.57 40.33 5.72
N ALA A 976 -8.66 40.91 4.93
CA ALA A 976 -8.97 41.50 3.63
C ALA A 976 -9.44 40.46 2.61
N ILE A 977 -8.74 39.32 2.53
CA ILE A 977 -9.15 38.19 1.67
C ILE A 977 -10.53 37.67 2.08
N SER A 978 -10.78 37.55 3.38
CA SER A 978 -12.09 37.10 3.90
C SER A 978 -13.21 38.07 3.52
N THR A 979 -12.98 39.37 3.69
CA THR A 979 -13.95 40.42 3.31
C THR A 979 -14.29 40.39 1.82
N PHE A 980 -13.29 40.13 0.95
CA PHE A 980 -13.53 40.00 -0.48
C PHE A 980 -14.39 38.77 -0.82
N ILE A 981 -14.15 37.64 -0.17
CA ILE A 981 -14.96 36.42 -0.35
C ILE A 981 -16.40 36.64 0.11
N ASP A 982 -16.60 37.32 1.23
CA ASP A 982 -17.93 37.62 1.76
C ASP A 982 -18.70 38.55 0.82
N LEU A 983 -18.03 39.59 0.29
CA LEU A 983 -18.61 40.48 -0.72
C LEU A 983 -18.99 39.71 -2.00
N LEU A 984 -18.13 38.79 -2.45
CA LEU A 984 -18.41 37.91 -3.58
C LEU A 984 -19.66 37.05 -3.30
N CYS A 985 -19.86 36.56 -2.08
CA CYS A 985 -21.06 35.81 -1.70
C CYS A 985 -22.33 36.66 -1.81
N VAL A 986 -22.30 37.93 -1.38
CA VAL A 986 -23.42 38.88 -1.58
C VAL A 986 -23.75 39.01 -3.08
N MET A 987 -22.74 39.18 -3.92
CA MET A 987 -22.91 39.34 -5.38
C MET A 987 -23.48 38.06 -6.02
N LEU A 988 -22.92 36.89 -5.67
CA LEU A 988 -23.38 35.60 -6.20
C LEU A 988 -24.81 35.28 -5.77
N TYR A 989 -25.16 35.49 -4.50
CA TYR A 989 -26.50 35.25 -3.98
C TYR A 989 -27.53 36.19 -4.63
N THR A 990 -27.17 37.45 -4.85
CA THR A 990 -28.08 38.47 -5.39
C THR A 990 -28.34 38.29 -6.87
N TYR A 991 -27.28 38.11 -7.67
CA TYR A 991 -27.34 38.23 -9.13
C TYR A 991 -27.28 36.90 -9.89
N VAL A 992 -26.57 35.90 -9.35
CA VAL A 992 -26.31 34.64 -10.06
C VAL A 992 -27.28 33.56 -9.62
N LEU A 993 -27.39 33.31 -8.31
CA LEU A 993 -28.16 32.19 -7.75
C LEU A 993 -29.63 32.15 -8.20
N PRO A 994 -30.39 33.27 -8.22
CA PRO A 994 -31.80 33.25 -8.63
C PRO A 994 -31.99 32.96 -10.12
N LYS A 995 -30.94 33.16 -10.94
CA LYS A 995 -31.00 32.97 -12.39
C LYS A 995 -30.72 31.52 -12.81
N LEU A 996 -30.21 30.67 -11.93
CA LEU A 996 -29.83 29.29 -12.26
C LEU A 996 -31.08 28.41 -12.50
N PRO A 997 -31.16 27.66 -13.63
CA PRO A 997 -32.35 26.87 -13.97
C PRO A 997 -32.73 25.82 -12.92
N ILE A 998 -31.75 25.08 -12.38
CA ILE A 998 -31.97 24.07 -11.34
C ILE A 998 -32.53 24.68 -10.05
N VAL A 999 -32.05 25.86 -9.65
CA VAL A 999 -32.53 26.56 -8.46
C VAL A 999 -33.96 27.05 -8.66
N LYS A 1000 -34.26 27.62 -9.84
CA LYS A 1000 -35.64 28.02 -10.21
C LYS A 1000 -36.60 26.83 -10.16
N TYR A 1001 -36.18 25.68 -10.67
CA TYR A 1001 -37.00 24.46 -10.65
C TYR A 1001 -37.39 24.04 -9.23
N TYR A 1002 -36.41 23.85 -8.34
CA TYR A 1002 -36.69 23.42 -6.97
C TYR A 1002 -37.50 24.46 -6.17
N ARG A 1003 -37.23 25.76 -6.37
CA ARG A 1003 -38.00 26.83 -5.73
C ARG A 1003 -39.44 26.90 -6.25
N ARG A 1004 -39.69 26.66 -7.55
CA ARG A 1004 -41.06 26.56 -8.10
C ARG A 1004 -41.80 25.35 -7.53
N LYS A 1005 -41.14 24.19 -7.47
CA LYS A 1005 -41.70 22.98 -6.86
C LYS A 1005 -42.09 23.20 -5.40
N ALA A 1006 -41.20 23.80 -4.61
CA ALA A 1006 -41.48 24.13 -3.22
C ALA A 1006 -42.67 25.10 -3.08
N ALA A 1007 -42.80 26.08 -3.98
CA ALA A 1007 -43.94 26.99 -4.00
C ALA A 1007 -45.26 26.27 -4.32
N SER A 1008 -45.29 25.35 -5.28
CA SER A 1008 -46.48 24.54 -5.57
C SER A 1008 -46.87 23.60 -4.43
N GLU A 1009 -45.90 23.20 -3.59
CA GLU A 1009 -46.14 22.42 -2.37
C GLU A 1009 -46.50 23.28 -1.15
N GLY A 1010 -46.73 24.59 -1.34
CA GLY A 1010 -47.20 25.53 -0.30
C GLY A 1010 -46.09 26.29 0.45
N SER A 1011 -44.84 26.28 -0.04
CA SER A 1011 -43.74 27.00 0.62
C SER A 1011 -43.78 28.50 0.34
N LYS A 1012 -44.03 29.31 1.38
CA LYS A 1012 -44.07 30.78 1.28
C LYS A 1012 -42.67 31.42 1.26
N THR A 1013 -41.62 30.71 1.68
CA THR A 1013 -40.28 31.25 1.92
C THR A 1013 -39.50 31.58 0.65
N VAL A 1014 -39.83 30.91 -0.46
CA VAL A 1014 -39.19 31.03 -1.78
C VAL A 1014 -39.81 32.11 -2.68
N SER A 1015 -40.90 32.75 -2.25
CA SER A 1015 -41.68 33.72 -3.03
C SER A 1015 -40.85 34.91 -3.54
N ALA A 1016 -40.07 35.55 -2.65
CA ALA A 1016 -39.21 36.67 -3.01
C ALA A 1016 -38.07 36.27 -3.97
N ASP A 1017 -37.60 35.02 -3.86
CA ASP A 1017 -36.56 34.49 -4.73
C ASP A 1017 -37.08 34.17 -6.14
N LEU A 1018 -38.33 33.69 -6.25
CA LEU A 1018 -39.01 33.52 -7.53
C LEU A 1018 -39.29 34.87 -8.22
N ALA A 1019 -39.72 35.87 -7.45
CA ALA A 1019 -39.89 37.22 -7.96
C ALA A 1019 -38.58 37.79 -8.52
N ALA A 1020 -37.47 37.64 -7.80
CA ALA A 1020 -36.15 38.07 -8.27
C ALA A 1020 -35.62 37.28 -9.49
N ALA A 1021 -36.15 36.08 -9.73
CA ALA A 1021 -35.85 35.27 -10.91
C ALA A 1021 -36.68 35.68 -12.15
N GLY A 1022 -37.56 36.69 -12.02
CA GLY A 1022 -38.48 37.16 -13.06
C GLY A 1022 -39.72 36.29 -13.25
N ILE A 1023 -40.10 35.51 -12.23
CA ILE A 1023 -41.21 34.56 -12.29
C ILE A 1023 -42.34 35.10 -11.42
N GLN A 1024 -43.42 35.56 -12.07
CA GLN A 1024 -44.68 35.89 -11.38
C GLN A 1024 -45.52 34.63 -11.21
N ASN A 1025 -46.08 34.42 -10.02
CA ASN A 1025 -46.98 33.31 -9.74
C ASN A 1025 -48.28 33.49 -10.57
N GLN A 1026 -48.57 32.57 -11.49
CA GLN A 1026 -49.94 32.36 -11.99
C GLN A 1026 -50.66 31.39 -11.04
N SER A 1027 -51.87 31.80 -10.60
CA SER A 1027 -52.84 31.19 -9.66
C SER A 1027 -52.84 31.88 -8.27
N GLY A 1028 -53.91 32.53 -7.81
CA GLY A 1028 -55.28 32.53 -8.30
C GLY A 1028 -55.96 31.18 -8.14
N LEU A 1029 -55.72 30.47 -7.04
CA LEU A 1029 -56.53 29.33 -6.60
C LEU A 1029 -56.80 29.50 -5.10
N THR A 1030 -58.10 29.53 -4.82
CA THR A 1030 -58.84 29.57 -3.57
C THR A 1030 -58.11 29.05 -2.32
N ASP A 1031 -58.27 29.78 -1.20
CA ASP A 1031 -58.23 29.27 0.17
C ASP A 1031 -59.25 28.13 0.32
N ASP A 1032 -58.95 26.97 -0.26
CA ASP A 1032 -59.68 25.75 0.04
C ASP A 1032 -58.89 25.03 1.15
N ASP A 1033 -59.36 25.22 2.38
CA ASP A 1033 -58.88 24.64 3.64
C ASP A 1033 -58.99 23.10 3.70
N SER A 1034 -59.17 22.43 2.55
CA SER A 1034 -59.38 20.99 2.48
C SER A 1034 -58.08 20.21 2.18
N LYS A 1035 -57.45 19.75 3.28
CA LYS A 1035 -56.63 18.52 3.36
C LYS A 1035 -55.28 18.48 2.63
N ASN A 1036 -54.33 19.31 3.06
CA ASN A 1036 -52.92 18.90 3.10
C ASN A 1036 -52.46 18.89 4.56
N GLN A 1037 -52.53 17.74 5.23
CA GLN A 1037 -51.98 17.55 6.58
C GLN A 1037 -50.48 17.86 6.57
N ARG A 1038 -50.11 19.09 6.91
CA ARG A 1038 -48.72 19.51 7.14
C ARG A 1038 -48.33 19.10 8.55
N LEU A 1039 -47.21 18.40 8.69
CA LEU A 1039 -46.67 18.07 10.01
C LEU A 1039 -46.30 19.35 10.75
N SER A 1040 -46.68 19.41 12.03
CA SER A 1040 -46.23 20.46 12.94
C SER A 1040 -44.72 20.35 13.17
N LYS A 1041 -44.07 21.46 13.54
CA LYS A 1041 -42.62 21.45 13.86
C LYS A 1041 -42.27 20.46 14.99
N LYS A 1042 -43.21 20.26 15.92
CA LYS A 1042 -43.08 19.29 17.01
C LYS A 1042 -43.08 17.86 16.47
N GLU A 1043 -43.99 17.51 15.57
CA GLU A 1043 -44.04 16.19 14.94
C GLU A 1043 -42.82 15.93 14.06
N LEU A 1044 -42.39 16.92 13.27
CA LEU A 1044 -41.16 16.83 12.47
C LEU A 1044 -39.93 16.55 13.33
N LEU A 1045 -39.84 17.20 14.49
CA LEU A 1045 -38.75 16.98 15.43
C LEU A 1045 -38.83 15.58 16.06
N ILE A 1046 -40.00 15.13 16.48
CA ILE A 1046 -40.18 13.79 17.07
C ILE A 1046 -39.78 12.69 16.07
N GLN A 1047 -40.15 12.83 14.79
CA GLN A 1047 -39.81 11.85 13.74
C GLN A 1047 -38.31 11.81 13.38
N ASN A 1048 -37.57 12.89 13.68
CA ASN A 1048 -36.15 13.05 13.33
C ASN A 1048 -35.27 13.35 14.54
N VAL A 1049 -35.73 12.98 15.74
CA VAL A 1049 -35.04 13.27 16.99
C VAL A 1049 -33.67 12.60 17.04
N ASP A 1050 -33.55 11.42 16.45
CA ASP A 1050 -32.29 10.69 16.28
C ASP A 1050 -31.27 11.50 15.48
N TYR A 1051 -31.65 12.04 14.32
CA TYR A 1051 -30.77 12.90 13.51
C TYR A 1051 -30.40 14.19 14.22
N ALA A 1052 -31.36 14.83 14.89
CA ALA A 1052 -31.15 16.08 15.62
C ALA A 1052 -30.19 15.88 16.80
N VAL A 1053 -30.42 14.86 17.64
CA VAL A 1053 -29.55 14.51 18.77
C VAL A 1053 -28.17 14.06 18.29
N ASN A 1054 -28.10 13.26 17.21
CA ASN A 1054 -26.82 12.85 16.64
C ASN A 1054 -25.98 14.07 16.18
N LEU A 1055 -26.57 15.06 15.50
CA LEU A 1055 -25.88 16.30 15.15
C LEU A 1055 -25.40 17.08 16.37
N PHE A 1056 -26.26 17.21 17.39
CA PHE A 1056 -25.88 17.85 18.64
C PHE A 1056 -24.66 17.16 19.28
N LEU A 1057 -24.70 15.84 19.43
CA LEU A 1057 -23.61 15.04 20.02
C LEU A 1057 -22.32 15.08 19.17
N ILE A 1058 -22.43 15.11 17.85
CA ILE A 1058 -21.27 15.26 16.94
C ILE A 1058 -20.51 16.53 17.31
N TYR A 1059 -21.20 17.66 17.40
CA TYR A 1059 -20.57 18.96 17.66
C TYR A 1059 -20.19 19.18 19.12
N VAL A 1060 -20.91 18.57 20.07
CA VAL A 1060 -20.47 18.52 21.49
C VAL A 1060 -19.12 17.84 21.60
N CYS A 1061 -18.97 16.63 21.05
CA CYS A 1061 -17.72 15.89 21.11
C CYS A 1061 -16.59 16.66 20.39
N THR A 1062 -16.85 17.16 19.18
CA THR A 1062 -15.85 17.87 18.38
C THR A 1062 -15.37 19.13 19.10
N LEU A 1063 -16.30 20.01 19.52
CA LEU A 1063 -15.92 21.32 20.06
C LEU A 1063 -15.54 21.30 21.53
N SER A 1064 -15.79 20.20 22.24
CA SER A 1064 -15.15 19.98 23.54
C SER A 1064 -13.64 19.75 23.43
N ILE A 1065 -13.10 19.43 22.24
CA ILE A 1065 -11.67 19.17 22.01
C ILE A 1065 -11.07 20.25 21.11
N PHE A 1066 -11.72 20.54 19.98
CA PHE A 1066 -11.24 21.51 19.00
C PHE A 1066 -11.94 22.87 19.19
N PRO A 1067 -11.25 24.02 19.18
CA PRO A 1067 -9.80 24.17 19.07
C PRO A 1067 -9.09 24.25 20.44
N GLY A 1068 -9.80 24.43 21.55
CA GLY A 1068 -9.21 24.87 22.82
C GLY A 1068 -8.19 23.92 23.40
N PHE A 1069 -8.52 22.63 23.54
CA PHE A 1069 -7.56 21.61 23.99
C PHE A 1069 -6.31 21.53 23.08
N LEU A 1070 -6.43 21.79 21.77
CA LEU A 1070 -5.28 21.77 20.85
C LEU A 1070 -4.33 22.96 21.02
N TYR A 1071 -4.81 24.07 21.58
CA TYR A 1071 -3.98 25.23 21.94
C TYR A 1071 -3.42 25.15 23.36
N GLU A 1072 -3.99 24.32 24.23
CA GLU A 1072 -3.44 24.10 25.57
C GLU A 1072 -2.15 23.28 25.45
N ASN A 1073 -1.05 23.80 26.00
CA ASN A 1073 0.27 23.22 25.79
C ASN A 1073 0.40 21.88 26.55
N THR A 1074 0.23 20.76 25.85
CA THR A 1074 0.28 19.39 26.43
C THR A 1074 1.70 18.91 26.80
N GLY A 1075 2.72 19.76 26.73
CA GLY A 1075 4.09 19.43 27.15
C GLY A 1075 5.16 20.00 26.22
N HIS A 1076 6.36 19.40 26.23
CA HIS A 1076 7.42 19.78 25.30
C HIS A 1076 7.23 19.06 23.95
N HIS A 1077 6.94 19.82 22.90
CA HIS A 1077 6.72 19.31 21.54
C HIS A 1077 7.80 19.81 20.58
N GLY A 1078 8.23 18.98 19.63
CA GLY A 1078 9.30 19.33 18.68
C GLY A 1078 8.90 20.42 17.68
N LEU A 1079 7.58 20.64 17.49
CA LEU A 1079 7.02 21.68 16.61
C LEU A 1079 6.97 23.07 17.27
N GLY A 1080 7.22 23.20 18.58
CA GLY A 1080 7.18 24.49 19.29
C GLY A 1080 5.92 25.31 18.97
N ALA A 1081 6.10 26.55 18.55
CA ALA A 1081 5.01 27.47 18.20
C ALA A 1081 4.19 27.05 16.96
N TRP A 1082 4.61 26.01 16.22
CA TRP A 1082 3.88 25.46 15.06
C TRP A 1082 2.91 24.34 15.43
N TYR A 1083 3.01 23.78 16.64
CA TYR A 1083 2.25 22.59 17.04
C TYR A 1083 0.74 22.75 16.88
N ALA A 1084 0.14 23.75 17.55
CA ALA A 1084 -1.30 23.99 17.48
C ALA A 1084 -1.78 24.30 16.05
N LEU A 1085 -0.98 25.04 15.27
CA LEU A 1085 -1.30 25.37 13.87
C LEU A 1085 -1.36 24.12 12.98
N VAL A 1086 -0.43 23.18 13.18
CA VAL A 1086 -0.41 21.90 12.47
C VAL A 1086 -1.63 21.06 12.86
N LEU A 1087 -1.98 20.97 14.14
CA LEU A 1087 -3.16 20.22 14.58
C LEU A 1087 -4.46 20.80 13.99
N VAL A 1088 -4.62 22.13 14.02
CA VAL A 1088 -5.78 22.80 13.41
C VAL A 1088 -5.84 22.55 11.90
N ALA A 1089 -4.70 22.61 11.20
CA ALA A 1089 -4.63 22.31 9.78
C ALA A 1089 -5.02 20.87 9.47
N MET A 1090 -4.58 19.90 10.29
CA MET A 1090 -4.93 18.49 10.13
C MET A 1090 -6.42 18.25 10.37
N TYR A 1091 -7.00 18.84 11.41
CA TYR A 1091 -8.45 18.77 11.65
C TYR A 1091 -9.23 19.26 10.42
N ASN A 1092 -8.92 20.47 9.94
CA ASN A 1092 -9.65 21.09 8.84
C ASN A 1092 -9.48 20.33 7.51
N PHE A 1093 -8.28 19.82 7.23
CA PHE A 1093 -8.04 18.99 6.05
C PHE A 1093 -8.88 17.70 6.09
N TRP A 1094 -8.90 17.01 7.23
CA TRP A 1094 -9.66 15.78 7.35
C TRP A 1094 -11.17 16.00 7.46
N ASP A 1095 -11.65 17.12 8.02
CA ASP A 1095 -13.05 17.54 7.94
C ASP A 1095 -13.48 17.75 6.49
N LEU A 1096 -12.63 18.40 5.68
CA LEU A 1096 -12.85 18.56 4.24
C LEU A 1096 -12.97 17.21 3.53
N VAL A 1097 -12.02 16.31 3.73
CA VAL A 1097 -12.08 14.94 3.17
C VAL A 1097 -13.37 14.25 3.63
N GLY A 1098 -13.68 14.33 4.93
CA GLY A 1098 -14.87 13.77 5.56
C GLY A 1098 -16.16 14.20 4.86
N ARG A 1099 -16.34 15.50 4.57
CA ARG A 1099 -17.55 16.01 3.91
C ARG A 1099 -17.74 15.55 2.47
N TYR A 1100 -16.66 15.19 1.78
CA TYR A 1100 -16.72 14.66 0.41
C TYR A 1100 -16.84 13.13 0.36
N THR A 1101 -16.46 12.41 1.43
CA THR A 1101 -16.57 10.95 1.45
C THR A 1101 -17.97 10.39 1.13
N PRO A 1102 -19.12 11.02 1.49
CA PRO A 1102 -20.44 10.52 1.11
C PRO A 1102 -20.77 10.60 -0.40
N LEU A 1103 -19.96 11.28 -1.23
CA LEU A 1103 -20.09 11.20 -2.69
C LEU A 1103 -19.82 9.77 -3.19
N VAL A 1104 -18.99 9.03 -2.46
CA VAL A 1104 -18.72 7.63 -2.73
C VAL A 1104 -19.86 6.82 -2.13
N LYS A 1105 -20.80 6.38 -2.99
CA LYS A 1105 -22.08 5.75 -2.58
C LYS A 1105 -21.97 4.66 -1.52
N TRP A 1106 -20.88 3.89 -1.47
CA TRP A 1106 -20.71 2.81 -0.48
C TRP A 1106 -20.18 3.29 0.88
N LEU A 1107 -19.51 4.45 0.93
CA LEU A 1107 -19.10 5.09 2.19
C LEU A 1107 -20.26 5.83 2.82
N LYS A 1108 -21.23 6.29 2.01
CA LYS A 1108 -22.41 6.99 2.51
C LYS A 1108 -23.23 6.09 3.45
N VAL A 1109 -23.24 6.45 4.72
CA VAL A 1109 -24.03 5.73 5.73
C VAL A 1109 -25.44 6.28 5.73
N GLU A 1110 -26.41 5.45 5.31
CA GLU A 1110 -27.83 5.84 5.34
C GLU A 1110 -28.62 5.23 6.51
N ASN A 1111 -28.09 4.18 7.13
CA ASN A 1111 -28.75 3.48 8.23
C ASN A 1111 -28.69 4.30 9.53
N ARG A 1112 -29.86 4.71 10.03
CA ARG A 1112 -30.04 5.48 11.28
C ARG A 1112 -29.30 4.88 12.48
N LYS A 1113 -29.37 3.56 12.68
CA LYS A 1113 -28.70 2.87 13.80
C LYS A 1113 -27.19 2.91 13.69
N VAL A 1114 -26.66 2.75 12.47
CA VAL A 1114 -25.22 2.82 12.21
C VAL A 1114 -24.70 4.23 12.44
N ILE A 1115 -25.44 5.26 12.02
CA ILE A 1115 -25.10 6.67 12.30
C ILE A 1115 -25.04 6.90 13.81
N THR A 1116 -26.08 6.52 14.56
CA THR A 1116 -26.09 6.68 16.03
C THR A 1116 -24.94 5.94 16.70
N SER A 1117 -24.67 4.69 16.32
CA SER A 1117 -23.54 3.91 16.85
C SER A 1117 -22.20 4.58 16.54
N ALA A 1118 -22.02 5.09 15.32
CA ALA A 1118 -20.81 5.79 14.93
C ALA A 1118 -20.64 7.09 15.73
N VAL A 1119 -21.70 7.87 15.93
CA VAL A 1119 -21.67 9.10 16.74
C VAL A 1119 -21.31 8.81 18.19
N LEU A 1120 -21.93 7.80 18.82
CA LEU A 1120 -21.61 7.42 20.21
C LEU A 1120 -20.16 6.93 20.34
N SER A 1121 -19.65 6.18 19.35
CA SER A 1121 -18.25 5.71 19.37
C SER A 1121 -17.23 6.86 19.36
N ARG A 1122 -17.58 8.06 18.85
CA ARG A 1122 -16.68 9.22 18.86
C ARG A 1122 -16.32 9.68 20.27
N TYR A 1123 -17.16 9.40 21.28
CA TYR A 1123 -16.85 9.76 22.66
C TYR A 1123 -15.67 8.96 23.24
N LEU A 1124 -15.23 7.87 22.60
CA LEU A 1124 -13.96 7.21 22.92
C LEU A 1124 -12.74 8.09 22.59
N LEU A 1125 -12.91 9.12 21.76
CA LEU A 1125 -11.84 10.07 21.46
C LEU A 1125 -11.49 10.92 22.69
N ILE A 1126 -12.46 11.28 23.54
CA ILE A 1126 -12.21 12.10 24.74
C ILE A 1126 -11.14 11.46 25.66
N PRO A 1127 -11.29 10.22 26.15
CA PRO A 1127 -10.25 9.57 26.93
C PRO A 1127 -8.97 9.34 26.11
N ALA A 1128 -9.07 9.03 24.81
CA ALA A 1128 -7.89 8.85 23.96
C ALA A 1128 -7.03 10.13 23.86
N PHE A 1129 -7.66 11.30 23.71
CA PHE A 1129 -7.00 12.60 23.71
C PHE A 1129 -6.34 12.90 25.06
N TYR A 1130 -7.03 12.62 26.18
CA TYR A 1130 -6.48 12.78 27.52
C TYR A 1130 -5.23 11.91 27.75
N PHE A 1131 -5.32 10.61 27.44
CA PHE A 1131 -4.17 9.69 27.57
C PHE A 1131 -3.02 10.09 26.66
N THR A 1132 -3.31 10.51 25.43
CA THR A 1132 -2.29 10.93 24.46
C THR A 1132 -1.60 12.23 24.89
N ALA A 1133 -2.32 13.19 25.47
CA ALA A 1133 -1.71 14.40 26.01
C ALA A 1133 -0.72 14.10 27.16
N LYS A 1134 -0.99 13.07 27.97
CA LYS A 1134 -0.16 12.75 29.14
C LYS A 1134 1.00 11.80 28.84
N TYR A 1135 0.78 10.82 27.96
CA TYR A 1135 1.73 9.73 27.71
C TYR A 1135 2.11 9.55 26.24
N GLY A 1136 1.34 10.15 25.33
CA GLY A 1136 1.53 10.03 23.90
C GLY A 1136 2.47 11.09 23.35
N ASP A 1137 2.73 10.97 22.05
CA ASP A 1137 3.57 11.89 21.32
C ASP A 1137 2.79 12.82 20.39
N GLN A 1138 3.50 13.75 19.76
CA GLN A 1138 2.93 14.65 18.76
C GLN A 1138 2.33 13.89 17.57
N GLY A 1139 2.82 12.68 17.23
CA GLY A 1139 2.29 11.84 16.15
C GLY A 1139 0.90 11.29 16.46
N TRP A 1140 0.71 10.70 17.64
CA TRP A 1140 -0.60 10.24 18.12
C TRP A 1140 -1.62 11.37 18.19
N MET A 1141 -1.19 12.56 18.63
CA MET A 1141 -2.07 13.73 18.66
C MET A 1141 -2.54 14.10 17.26
N ILE A 1142 -1.62 14.19 16.28
CA ILE A 1142 -1.97 14.46 14.88
C ILE A 1142 -2.95 13.40 14.33
N MET A 1143 -2.72 12.13 14.64
CA MET A 1143 -3.60 11.03 14.20
C MET A 1143 -5.01 11.17 14.80
N LEU A 1144 -5.14 11.39 16.11
CA LEU A 1144 -6.45 11.55 16.75
C LEU A 1144 -7.21 12.76 16.23
N VAL A 1145 -6.52 13.88 16.00
CA VAL A 1145 -7.11 15.08 15.40
C VAL A 1145 -7.58 14.84 13.96
N SER A 1146 -6.85 14.03 13.20
CA SER A 1146 -7.24 13.62 11.85
C SER A 1146 -8.52 12.79 11.87
N VAL A 1147 -8.63 11.82 12.78
CA VAL A 1147 -9.84 11.00 12.97
C VAL A 1147 -11.02 11.87 13.43
N LEU A 1148 -10.77 12.83 14.32
CA LEU A 1148 -11.79 13.77 14.81
C LEU A 1148 -12.40 14.56 13.65
N GLY A 1149 -11.57 15.12 12.77
CA GLY A 1149 -12.01 15.87 11.58
C GLY A 1149 -12.75 15.00 10.57
N LEU A 1150 -12.17 13.85 10.19
CA LEU A 1150 -12.78 12.94 9.20
C LEU A 1150 -14.19 12.49 9.61
N THR A 1151 -14.33 12.06 10.86
CA THR A 1151 -15.62 11.58 11.38
C THR A 1151 -16.63 12.72 11.56
N ASN A 1152 -16.18 13.93 11.91
CA ASN A 1152 -17.04 15.11 12.01
C ASN A 1152 -17.70 15.43 10.65
N GLY A 1153 -16.88 15.59 9.61
CA GLY A 1153 -17.36 15.95 8.28
C GLY A 1153 -18.25 14.88 7.65
N HIS A 1154 -17.84 13.61 7.77
CA HIS A 1154 -18.56 12.48 7.17
C HIS A 1154 -19.98 12.32 7.73
N LEU A 1155 -20.09 12.23 9.06
CA LEU A 1155 -21.39 11.99 9.71
C LEU A 1155 -22.33 13.19 9.56
N THR A 1156 -21.80 14.42 9.62
CA THR A 1156 -22.59 15.64 9.41
C THR A 1156 -23.25 15.65 8.04
N VAL A 1157 -22.51 15.35 6.97
CA VAL A 1157 -23.06 15.33 5.60
C VAL A 1157 -24.04 14.17 5.41
N CYS A 1158 -23.78 13.00 6.00
CA CYS A 1158 -24.73 11.89 5.95
C CYS A 1158 -26.09 12.31 6.55
N ILE A 1159 -26.09 12.91 7.75
CA ILE A 1159 -27.33 13.35 8.40
C ILE A 1159 -28.04 14.43 7.57
N MET A 1160 -27.31 15.48 7.18
CA MET A 1160 -27.88 16.65 6.50
C MET A 1160 -28.41 16.35 5.09
N THR A 1161 -27.94 15.29 4.45
CA THR A 1161 -28.43 14.87 3.12
C THR A 1161 -29.56 13.84 3.16
N ILE A 1162 -29.81 13.22 4.30
CA ILE A 1162 -30.82 12.16 4.46
C ILE A 1162 -32.06 12.68 5.18
N ALA A 1163 -31.89 13.42 6.28
CA ALA A 1163 -33.00 13.82 7.14
C ALA A 1163 -34.12 14.57 6.40
N PRO A 1164 -33.86 15.49 5.45
CA PRO A 1164 -34.93 16.17 4.70
C PRO A 1164 -35.66 15.31 3.65
N LYS A 1165 -35.19 14.08 3.36
CA LYS A 1165 -35.81 13.26 2.31
C LYS A 1165 -37.18 12.74 2.74
N GLY A 1166 -38.13 12.74 1.80
CA GLY A 1166 -39.49 12.20 2.01
C GLY A 1166 -40.51 13.20 2.58
N TYR A 1167 -40.10 14.44 2.84
CA TYR A 1167 -40.98 15.52 3.32
C TYR A 1167 -41.39 16.48 2.18
N LYS A 1168 -42.51 17.20 2.35
CA LYS A 1168 -42.92 18.26 1.41
C LYS A 1168 -42.05 19.52 1.60
N GLY A 1169 -41.96 20.40 0.60
CA GLY A 1169 -41.13 21.60 0.64
C GLY A 1169 -41.23 22.44 1.93
N PRO A 1170 -42.43 22.79 2.43
CA PRO A 1170 -42.57 23.52 3.70
C PRO A 1170 -42.03 22.78 4.94
N GLU A 1171 -42.04 21.45 4.92
CA GLU A 1171 -41.55 20.60 6.00
C GLU A 1171 -40.03 20.41 5.89
N GLN A 1172 -39.51 20.25 4.67
CA GLN A 1172 -38.07 20.20 4.40
C GLN A 1172 -37.34 21.46 4.86
N ASN A 1173 -37.87 22.64 4.54
CA ASN A 1173 -37.28 23.92 4.97
C ASN A 1173 -37.30 24.06 6.50
N ALA A 1174 -38.42 23.70 7.14
CA ALA A 1174 -38.56 23.74 8.59
C ALA A 1174 -37.61 22.75 9.27
N LEU A 1175 -37.51 21.51 8.77
CA LEU A 1175 -36.60 20.49 9.30
C LEU A 1175 -35.13 20.91 9.14
N GLY A 1176 -34.74 21.47 8.00
CA GLY A 1176 -33.40 22.04 7.81
C GLY A 1176 -33.05 23.08 8.87
N ASN A 1177 -33.96 24.02 9.17
CA ASN A 1177 -33.76 25.00 10.25
C ASN A 1177 -33.69 24.35 11.65
N LEU A 1178 -34.52 23.34 11.93
CA LEU A 1178 -34.47 22.58 13.19
C LEU A 1178 -33.11 21.88 13.37
N LEU A 1179 -32.58 21.24 12.32
CA LEU A 1179 -31.26 20.59 12.37
C LEU A 1179 -30.13 21.60 12.65
N VAL A 1180 -30.22 22.82 12.11
CA VAL A 1180 -29.27 23.90 12.41
C VAL A 1180 -29.37 24.36 13.88
N ILE A 1181 -30.55 24.37 14.50
CA ILE A 1181 -30.68 24.64 15.94
C ILE A 1181 -29.89 23.62 16.76
N PHE A 1182 -30.01 22.33 16.45
CA PHE A 1182 -29.28 21.26 17.17
C PHE A 1182 -27.78 21.31 16.88
N LEU A 1183 -27.38 21.65 15.66
CA LEU A 1183 -25.99 21.88 15.30
C LEU A 1183 -25.39 23.03 16.12
N LEU A 1184 -26.02 24.21 16.14
CA LEU A 1184 -25.55 25.36 16.90
C LEU A 1184 -25.64 25.14 18.43
N GLY A 1185 -26.66 24.40 18.89
CA GLY A 1185 -26.77 23.98 20.29
C GLY A 1185 -25.63 23.05 20.71
N GLY A 1186 -25.26 22.10 19.85
CA GLY A 1186 -24.14 21.20 20.08
C GLY A 1186 -22.80 21.93 20.08
N ILE A 1187 -22.65 22.91 19.18
CA ILE A 1187 -21.50 23.81 19.14
C ILE A 1187 -21.40 24.60 20.45
N PHE A 1188 -22.48 25.23 20.91
CA PHE A 1188 -22.50 25.99 22.17
C PHE A 1188 -22.14 25.11 23.38
N ALA A 1189 -22.75 23.94 23.49
CA ALA A 1189 -22.46 23.01 24.58
C ALA A 1189 -21.02 22.46 24.52
N GLY A 1190 -20.51 22.13 23.33
CA GLY A 1190 -19.12 21.70 23.13
C GLY A 1190 -18.12 22.77 23.55
N VAL A 1191 -18.33 24.03 23.12
CA VAL A 1191 -17.50 25.18 23.52
C VAL A 1191 -17.55 25.41 25.04
N ALA A 1192 -18.70 25.24 25.69
CA ALA A 1192 -18.78 25.33 27.15
C ALA A 1192 -17.98 24.22 27.84
N LEU A 1193 -18.02 22.98 27.31
CA LEU A 1193 -17.27 21.84 27.84
C LEU A 1193 -15.76 21.92 27.56
N ASP A 1194 -15.33 22.64 26.52
CA ASP A 1194 -13.90 22.90 26.24
C ASP A 1194 -13.16 23.52 27.45
N TRP A 1195 -13.87 24.26 28.30
CA TRP A 1195 -13.31 24.85 29.52
C TRP A 1195 -12.88 23.83 30.58
N LEU A 1196 -13.39 22.59 30.51
CA LEU A 1196 -13.01 21.53 31.44
C LEU A 1196 -11.57 21.04 31.20
N TRP A 1197 -10.95 21.38 30.07
CA TRP A 1197 -9.59 20.98 29.71
C TRP A 1197 -8.49 21.92 30.22
N LEU A 1198 -8.79 22.79 31.20
CA LEU A 1198 -7.80 23.62 31.91
C LEU A 1198 -6.85 22.77 32.78
N ILE A 1199 -5.98 22.01 32.13
CA ILE A 1199 -5.00 21.14 32.79
C ILE A 1199 -3.73 21.97 33.07
N GLY A 1200 -3.43 22.25 34.35
CA GLY A 1200 -2.08 22.63 34.78
C GLY A 1200 -1.81 24.09 35.15
N LYS A 1201 -2.79 25.01 35.13
CA LYS A 1201 -2.61 26.36 35.67
C LYS A 1201 -3.29 26.50 37.03
N LYS A 1202 -2.50 26.52 38.11
CA LYS A 1202 -2.98 26.64 39.51
C LYS A 1202 -3.72 27.96 39.83
N ASN A 1203 -3.61 28.99 38.98
CA ASN A 1203 -4.15 30.33 39.23
C ASN A 1203 -5.06 30.85 38.08
N ALA A 1204 -5.81 29.98 37.41
CA ALA A 1204 -6.64 30.37 36.26
C ALA A 1204 -8.10 30.72 36.58
N PHE A 1205 -8.47 30.82 37.86
CA PHE A 1205 -9.76 31.36 38.31
C PHE A 1205 -9.53 32.45 39.34
#